data_AF-Q21JU9-F1
#
_entry.id   AF-Q21JU9-F1
#
_cell.length_a   1.000
_cell.length_b   1.000
_cell.length_c   1.000
_cell.angle_alpha   90.00
_cell.angle_beta   90.00
_cell.angle_gamma   90.00
#
_symmetry.space_group_name_H-M   'P 1'
#
loop_
_entity.id
_entity.type
_entity.pdbx_description
1 polymer ?
#
loop_
_entity_poly.entity_id
_entity_poly.type
_entity_poly.pdbx_seq_one_letter_code
_entity_poly.pdbx_strand_id
1 'polypeptide(L)'
;MTNNSALSITTIRTSLCAAWQNYQALIASARIAQPVGFSKAHSLVAGLAVVLFTIAAIVYFTNGHHAGFLAINNWGRFLPSFVLQLITVWGDGVFVLCLALLFLPRNIQAHWGIFLAAIIGGIVSNVSKDYFDALRPPAVFTTDLFNLVGKGYTNHSFPSGHSLTAFLAATLFFHYLNSVKMRWLFFVAAACAALSRVLVGVHWPVDTLVGSGLGILCALAGIYIANKTPRAINKYSHGFILFLLVTACVLLLVEKNDYRLTLPVLYVASIVTLWRTFKHYIACPGAKALAANNIKLSNTSASVWFYSLLGLLTVYRLAVIFQPHLGLFYDEAYYYHWALNPDFGYYSKPPMVAWAIIISTSILGDSIFAVKSMAAILYAGAAIFIYKTAQKLVDSWAGLIAGIIFLCIPMVGFNSVFITTDAPMFFFWSAALYVFFIALETNKLSHWVLLGLATGAGMLSKYTMGALPLGLFLFLLFNANTRPRLLTAGPWAAAIVAGCVFGLNIYWNMTNGWVALHHTQEISQASENTVSFSSLFVFLATQLLIFGPVWSYLGLRLWLGKASTTAVIKTEYWQALVFTTFTILVAISLQAFISRAFANWAGPWMIGGSLLVAVLCRANQLQYQAGSGNALSKTWLARGAVAHLLLLSAFFHFPQMLNALDITPSKKNDPYHRVAGWNELGAQLKPILAQYPSAKLASESRDILAYLGYYAAPGSFEFARWNPNQNNIRDYYDLKVNLREWQGPAFSNQQFIFATRAPLPQETANSFNKVTKLTEINAAPYADMPMKVYVYLLVGFNGYPASAQSEVDDAN
;
A
#
# COMPACT_ATOMS: atom_id res chain seq x y z
N MET A 1 -54.02 -18.37 18.09
CA MET A 1 -52.57 -18.04 18.03
C MET A 1 -52.05 -18.18 19.44
N THR A 2 -51.53 -19.34 19.89
CA THR A 2 -50.26 -20.06 19.62
C THR A 2 -49.57 -20.26 20.98
N ASN A 3 -49.59 -21.51 21.42
CA ASN A 3 -49.11 -22.10 22.67
C ASN A 3 -47.82 -21.50 23.27
N ASN A 4 -47.95 -20.98 24.50
CA ASN A 4 -46.88 -20.94 25.49
C ASN A 4 -46.55 -22.37 25.93
N SER A 5 -45.45 -22.93 25.43
CA SER A 5 -44.90 -24.18 25.95
C SER A 5 -44.08 -23.89 27.19
N ALA A 6 -44.69 -24.07 28.36
CA ALA A 6 -43.93 -24.19 29.60
C ALA A 6 -43.01 -25.42 29.47
N LEU A 7 -41.69 -25.19 29.47
CA LEU A 7 -40.68 -26.26 29.50
C LEU A 7 -40.88 -27.09 30.77
N SER A 8 -41.44 -28.30 30.64
CA SER A 8 -41.58 -29.21 31.77
C SER A 8 -40.20 -29.65 32.27
N ILE A 9 -40.04 -29.84 33.58
CA ILE A 9 -38.82 -30.38 34.21
C ILE A 9 -38.39 -31.71 33.54
N THR A 10 -39.37 -32.49 33.09
CA THR A 10 -39.18 -33.75 32.37
C THR A 10 -38.49 -33.53 31.01
N THR A 11 -38.84 -32.47 30.28
CA THR A 11 -38.20 -32.10 29.00
C THR A 11 -36.73 -31.74 29.21
N ILE A 12 -36.43 -30.96 30.25
CA ILE A 12 -35.05 -30.56 30.59
C ILE A 12 -34.21 -31.79 30.97
N ARG A 13 -34.75 -32.68 31.81
CA ARG A 13 -34.08 -33.93 32.23
C ARG A 13 -33.74 -34.82 31.03
N THR A 14 -34.68 -35.01 30.11
CA THR A 14 -34.47 -35.83 28.90
C THR A 14 -33.40 -35.22 27.99
N SER A 15 -33.41 -33.89 27.79
CA SER A 15 -32.37 -33.20 27.00
C SER A 15 -30.98 -33.31 27.62
N LEU A 16 -30.87 -33.19 28.95
CA LEU A 16 -29.59 -33.34 29.66
C LEU A 16 -29.06 -34.78 29.61
N CYS A 17 -29.92 -35.78 29.74
CA CYS A 17 -29.54 -37.19 29.56
C CYS A 17 -29.03 -37.47 28.13
N ALA A 18 -29.72 -36.94 27.11
CA ALA A 18 -29.27 -37.06 25.72
C ALA A 18 -27.93 -36.33 25.48
N ALA A 19 -27.73 -35.15 26.07
CA ALA A 19 -26.47 -34.43 26.02
C ALA A 19 -25.32 -35.23 26.62
N TRP A 20 -25.55 -35.85 27.76
CA TRP A 20 -24.57 -36.70 28.44
C TRP A 20 -24.18 -37.94 27.61
N GLN A 21 -25.15 -38.63 27.01
CA GLN A 21 -24.89 -39.77 26.13
C GLN A 21 -24.07 -39.36 24.89
N ASN A 22 -24.42 -38.24 24.26
CA ASN A 22 -23.68 -37.69 23.13
C ASN A 22 -22.24 -37.30 23.51
N TYR A 23 -22.04 -36.74 24.69
CA TYR A 23 -20.71 -36.41 25.21
C TYR A 23 -19.84 -37.67 25.41
N GLN A 24 -20.40 -38.74 25.97
CA GLN A 24 -19.69 -40.02 26.10
C GLN A 24 -19.33 -40.62 24.73
N ALA A 25 -20.24 -40.56 23.76
CA ALA A 25 -19.98 -40.97 22.39
C ALA A 25 -18.84 -40.16 21.74
N LEU A 26 -18.80 -38.84 21.99
CA LEU A 26 -17.73 -37.96 21.52
C LEU A 26 -16.36 -38.39 22.06
N ILE A 27 -16.28 -38.70 23.36
CA ILE A 27 -15.04 -39.19 24.01
C ILE A 27 -14.61 -40.54 23.44
N ALA A 28 -15.56 -41.48 23.28
CA ALA A 28 -15.28 -42.78 22.70
C ALA A 28 -14.74 -42.65 21.26
N SER A 29 -15.35 -41.76 20.47
CA SER A 29 -14.90 -41.49 19.10
C SER A 29 -13.48 -40.90 19.06
N ALA A 30 -13.15 -39.98 19.96
CA ALA A 30 -11.83 -39.37 20.05
C ALA A 30 -10.73 -40.34 20.49
N ARG A 31 -11.08 -41.36 21.30
CA ARG A 31 -10.14 -42.39 21.76
C ARG A 31 -9.76 -43.38 20.65
N ILE A 32 -10.68 -43.66 19.74
CA ILE A 32 -10.52 -44.67 18.67
C ILE A 32 -10.09 -44.01 17.35
N ALA A 33 -10.31 -42.71 17.18
CA ALA A 33 -9.89 -41.97 15.99
C ALA A 33 -8.37 -42.06 15.78
N GLN A 34 -7.99 -42.43 14.55
CA GLN A 34 -6.60 -42.47 14.12
C GLN A 34 -5.93 -41.09 14.35
N PRO A 35 -4.76 -41.04 15.00
CA PRO A 35 -4.06 -39.78 15.21
C PRO A 35 -3.70 -39.14 13.87
N VAL A 36 -3.83 -37.81 13.79
CA VAL A 36 -3.36 -37.06 12.62
C VAL A 36 -1.83 -37.11 12.63
N GLY A 37 -1.25 -37.85 11.68
CA GLY A 37 0.20 -38.01 11.58
C GLY A 37 0.93 -36.72 11.21
N PHE A 38 2.22 -36.65 11.52
CA PHE A 38 3.08 -35.58 11.03
C PHE A 38 3.28 -35.71 9.52
N SER A 39 2.86 -34.67 8.79
CA SER A 39 3.10 -34.51 7.35
C SER A 39 4.40 -33.77 7.06
N LYS A 40 4.85 -33.74 5.79
CA LYS A 40 5.96 -32.88 5.32
C LYS A 40 5.81 -31.41 5.73
N ALA A 41 4.57 -30.93 5.89
CA ALA A 41 4.31 -29.56 6.31
C ALA A 41 4.70 -29.29 7.77
N HIS A 42 4.72 -30.32 8.63
CA HIS A 42 5.21 -30.20 10.00
C HIS A 42 6.74 -30.11 10.05
N SER A 43 7.43 -30.73 9.10
CA SER A 43 8.88 -30.53 8.92
C SER A 43 9.21 -29.09 8.54
N LEU A 44 8.36 -28.41 7.76
CA LEU A 44 8.50 -26.98 7.47
C LEU A 44 8.31 -26.11 8.72
N VAL A 45 7.30 -26.43 9.54
CA VAL A 45 7.06 -25.72 10.81
C VAL A 45 8.21 -25.94 11.81
N ALA A 46 8.74 -27.16 11.91
CA ALA A 46 9.95 -27.44 12.69
C ALA A 46 11.18 -26.71 12.12
N GLY A 47 11.31 -26.65 10.79
CA GLY A 47 12.36 -25.87 10.11
C GLY A 47 12.28 -24.38 10.43
N LEU A 48 11.07 -23.82 10.60
CA LEU A 48 10.90 -22.43 11.06
C LEU A 48 11.48 -22.22 12.46
N ALA A 49 11.32 -23.17 13.38
CA ALA A 49 11.96 -23.08 14.71
C ALA A 49 13.49 -23.02 14.60
N VAL A 50 14.07 -23.87 13.73
CA VAL A 50 15.52 -23.84 13.46
C VAL A 50 15.94 -22.49 12.91
N VAL A 51 15.23 -21.95 11.91
CA VAL A 51 15.50 -20.63 11.34
C VAL A 51 15.44 -19.54 12.42
N LEU A 52 14.43 -19.56 13.29
CA LEU A 52 14.28 -18.59 14.38
C LEU A 52 15.44 -18.67 15.37
N PHE A 53 15.86 -19.88 15.76
CA PHE A 53 17.04 -20.06 16.63
C PHE A 53 18.33 -19.63 15.94
N THR A 54 18.51 -19.93 14.65
CA THR A 54 19.68 -19.51 13.89
C THR A 54 19.76 -17.99 13.80
N ILE A 55 18.64 -17.31 13.50
CA ILE A 55 18.59 -15.84 13.49
C ILE A 55 18.90 -15.29 14.89
N ALA A 56 18.29 -15.84 15.94
CA ALA A 56 18.55 -15.41 17.32
C ALA A 56 20.03 -15.58 17.71
N ALA A 57 20.64 -16.71 17.33
CA ALA A 57 22.05 -16.98 17.57
C ALA A 57 22.95 -16.01 16.79
N ILE A 58 22.69 -15.80 15.50
CA ILE A 58 23.45 -14.83 14.68
C ILE A 58 23.36 -13.44 15.32
N VAL A 59 22.16 -12.96 15.63
CA VAL A 59 21.95 -11.65 16.25
C VAL A 59 22.71 -11.54 17.57
N TYR A 60 22.59 -12.56 18.44
CA TYR A 60 23.28 -12.60 19.73
C TYR A 60 24.80 -12.59 19.59
N PHE A 61 25.37 -13.47 18.76
CA PHE A 61 26.83 -13.59 18.62
C PHE A 61 27.48 -12.43 17.84
N THR A 62 26.73 -11.75 16.97
CA THR A 62 27.26 -10.63 16.19
C THR A 62 27.10 -9.27 16.89
N ASN A 63 25.98 -9.06 17.59
CA ASN A 63 25.59 -7.74 18.09
C ASN A 63 25.16 -7.74 19.57
N GLY A 64 25.19 -8.88 20.25
CA GLY A 64 24.81 -9.03 21.65
C GLY A 64 23.30 -9.23 21.90
N HIS A 65 22.93 -9.42 23.16
CA HIS A 65 21.56 -9.74 23.58
C HIS A 65 20.53 -8.62 23.29
N HIS A 66 20.96 -7.36 23.36
CA HIS A 66 20.10 -6.18 23.21
C HIS A 66 19.99 -5.69 21.75
N ALA A 67 20.62 -6.39 20.81
CA ALA A 67 20.76 -5.98 19.42
C ALA A 67 19.43 -5.63 18.75
N GLY A 68 19.40 -4.47 18.08
CA GLY A 68 18.23 -4.01 17.31
C GLY A 68 17.04 -3.51 18.15
N PHE A 69 17.12 -3.53 19.49
CA PHE A 69 16.00 -3.16 20.35
C PHE A 69 15.49 -1.74 20.10
N LEU A 70 16.34 -0.71 20.17
CA LEU A 70 15.93 0.69 20.00
C LEU A 70 15.33 0.95 18.61
N ALA A 71 15.91 0.35 17.57
CA ALA A 71 15.43 0.48 16.19
C ALA A 71 14.00 -0.06 16.05
N ILE A 72 13.74 -1.26 16.60
CA ILE A 72 12.42 -1.89 16.54
C ILE A 72 11.45 -1.17 17.48
N ASN A 73 11.85 -0.90 18.73
CA ASN A 73 10.99 -0.28 19.73
C ASN A 73 10.50 1.11 19.31
N ASN A 74 11.33 1.90 18.62
CA ASN A 74 10.94 3.20 18.10
C ASN A 74 9.74 3.13 17.14
N TRP A 75 9.53 2.00 16.44
CA TRP A 75 8.36 1.83 15.59
C TRP A 75 7.05 1.81 16.39
N GLY A 76 7.11 1.42 17.67
CA GLY A 76 5.96 1.43 18.58
C GLY A 76 5.37 2.84 18.77
N ARG A 77 6.16 3.90 18.64
CA ARG A 77 5.70 5.29 18.79
C ARG A 77 4.71 5.72 17.70
N PHE A 78 4.75 5.08 16.53
CA PHE A 78 3.85 5.37 15.42
C PHE A 78 2.53 4.59 15.48
N LEU A 79 2.38 3.67 16.44
CA LEU A 79 1.19 2.84 16.57
C LEU A 79 0.33 3.31 17.75
N PRO A 80 -0.99 3.50 17.56
CA PRO A 80 -1.89 3.79 18.67
C PRO A 80 -1.84 2.69 19.74
N SER A 81 -1.94 3.06 21.02
CA SER A 81 -1.84 2.11 22.13
C SER A 81 -2.89 0.99 22.06
N PHE A 82 -4.09 1.26 21.53
CA PHE A 82 -5.10 0.23 21.29
C PHE A 82 -4.61 -0.84 20.30
N VAL A 83 -3.96 -0.44 19.21
CA VAL A 83 -3.43 -1.37 18.20
C VAL A 83 -2.32 -2.22 18.81
N LEU A 84 -1.41 -1.61 19.56
CA LEU A 84 -0.33 -2.33 20.25
C LEU A 84 -0.87 -3.36 21.25
N GLN A 85 -1.86 -2.99 22.07
CA GLN A 85 -2.50 -3.93 22.99
C GLN A 85 -3.24 -5.03 22.22
N LEU A 86 -3.90 -4.71 21.10
CA LEU A 86 -4.66 -5.66 20.28
C LEU A 86 -3.76 -6.71 19.63
N ILE A 87 -2.57 -6.35 19.17
CA ILE A 87 -1.62 -7.33 18.64
C ILE A 87 -0.94 -8.12 19.77
N THR A 88 -0.71 -7.51 20.93
CA THR A 88 -0.03 -8.16 22.06
C THR A 88 -0.88 -9.27 22.68
N VAL A 89 -2.20 -9.08 22.74
CA VAL A 89 -3.12 -10.02 23.41
C VAL A 89 -3.15 -11.41 22.75
N TRP A 90 -2.71 -11.54 21.50
CA TRP A 90 -2.58 -12.84 20.83
C TRP A 90 -1.52 -13.76 21.46
N GLY A 91 -0.64 -13.22 22.31
CA GLY A 91 0.28 -14.00 23.15
C GLY A 91 -0.20 -14.21 24.58
N ASP A 92 -1.39 -13.74 24.95
CA ASP A 92 -1.98 -13.95 26.28
C ASP A 92 -2.49 -15.39 26.42
N GLY A 93 -2.05 -16.08 27.47
CA GLY A 93 -2.38 -17.49 27.69
C GLY A 93 -3.87 -17.74 27.90
N VAL A 94 -4.54 -16.89 28.67
CA VAL A 94 -5.98 -17.03 28.95
C VAL A 94 -6.79 -16.82 27.68
N PHE A 95 -6.41 -15.81 26.87
CA PHE A 95 -7.03 -15.56 25.58
C PHE A 95 -6.81 -16.72 24.60
N VAL A 96 -5.60 -17.27 24.51
CA VAL A 96 -5.31 -18.44 23.67
C VAL A 96 -6.15 -19.65 24.05
N LEU A 97 -6.36 -19.92 25.35
CA LEU A 97 -7.25 -20.98 25.82
C LEU A 97 -8.72 -20.72 25.43
N CYS A 98 -9.17 -19.47 25.48
CA CYS A 98 -10.47 -19.08 24.95
C CYS A 98 -10.58 -19.34 23.43
N LEU A 99 -9.56 -18.99 22.65
CA LEU A 99 -9.53 -19.24 21.21
C LEU A 99 -9.52 -20.73 20.89
N ALA A 100 -8.83 -21.55 21.69
CA ALA A 100 -8.85 -22.99 21.55
C ALA A 100 -10.29 -23.52 21.62
N LEU A 101 -11.06 -23.11 22.65
CA LEU A 101 -12.45 -23.50 22.79
C LEU A 101 -13.36 -22.90 21.70
N LEU A 102 -13.07 -21.68 21.24
CA LEU A 102 -13.83 -21.00 20.18
C LEU A 102 -13.73 -21.73 18.83
N PHE A 103 -12.52 -22.10 18.43
CA PHE A 103 -12.24 -22.67 17.11
C PHE A 103 -12.33 -24.19 17.09
N LEU A 104 -12.12 -24.86 18.24
CA LEU A 104 -12.09 -26.31 18.36
C LEU A 104 -13.14 -26.87 19.35
N PRO A 105 -14.38 -26.35 19.41
CA PRO A 105 -15.30 -26.54 20.53
C PRO A 105 -15.71 -27.99 20.82
N ARG A 106 -15.54 -28.95 19.89
CA ARG A 106 -15.82 -30.38 20.12
C ARG A 106 -14.67 -31.29 19.69
N ASN A 107 -13.47 -30.74 19.54
CA ASN A 107 -12.29 -31.50 19.16
C ASN A 107 -11.53 -31.96 20.40
N ILE A 108 -11.99 -33.08 20.98
CA ILE A 108 -11.44 -33.65 22.22
C ILE A 108 -9.95 -33.98 22.09
N GLN A 109 -9.51 -34.49 20.94
CA GLN A 109 -8.08 -34.77 20.70
C GLN A 109 -7.25 -33.49 20.71
N ALA A 110 -7.77 -32.40 20.13
CA ALA A 110 -7.10 -31.12 20.18
C ALA A 110 -7.06 -30.53 21.59
N HIS A 111 -8.14 -30.63 22.37
CA HIS A 111 -8.14 -30.22 23.78
C HIS A 111 -7.07 -30.96 24.58
N TRP A 112 -6.90 -32.27 24.35
CA TRP A 112 -5.83 -33.07 24.97
C TRP A 112 -4.43 -32.59 24.55
N GLY A 113 -4.20 -32.35 23.26
CA GLY A 113 -2.94 -31.83 22.75
C GLY A 113 -2.61 -30.43 23.26
N ILE A 114 -3.60 -29.54 23.34
CA ILE A 114 -3.46 -28.19 23.92
C ILE A 114 -3.10 -28.26 25.39
N PHE A 115 -3.77 -29.12 26.16
CA PHE A 115 -3.47 -29.31 27.58
C PHE A 115 -2.01 -29.75 27.80
N LEU A 116 -1.57 -30.79 27.08
CA LEU A 116 -0.19 -31.28 27.19
C LEU A 116 0.83 -30.23 26.74
N ALA A 117 0.59 -29.56 25.61
CA ALA A 117 1.47 -28.51 25.12
C ALA A 117 1.56 -27.33 26.10
N ALA A 118 0.46 -26.93 26.73
CA ALA A 118 0.43 -25.86 27.71
C ALA A 118 1.25 -26.20 28.97
N ILE A 119 1.18 -27.44 29.47
CA ILE A 119 2.03 -27.92 30.58
C ILE A 119 3.50 -27.85 30.19
N ILE A 120 3.86 -28.42 29.03
CA ILE A 120 5.25 -28.43 28.54
C ILE A 120 5.77 -27.00 28.36
N GLY A 121 4.99 -26.15 27.68
CA GLY A 121 5.35 -24.75 27.45
C GLY A 121 5.48 -23.94 28.74
N GLY A 122 4.61 -24.18 29.73
CA GLY A 122 4.69 -23.55 31.05
C GLY A 122 5.96 -23.95 31.81
N ILE A 123 6.28 -25.25 31.84
CA ILE A 123 7.51 -25.76 32.46
C ILE A 123 8.74 -25.17 31.75
N VAL A 124 8.80 -25.28 30.42
CA VAL A 124 9.93 -24.75 29.62
C VAL A 124 10.08 -23.25 29.83
N SER A 125 8.98 -22.49 29.81
CA SER A 125 9.05 -21.04 30.02
C SER A 125 9.52 -20.66 31.42
N ASN A 126 9.03 -21.31 32.47
CA ASN A 126 9.36 -20.93 33.84
C ASN A 126 10.77 -21.38 34.22
N VAL A 127 11.12 -22.64 33.92
CA VAL A 127 12.48 -23.16 34.18
C VAL A 127 13.53 -22.32 33.44
N SER A 128 13.28 -21.95 32.18
CA SER A 128 14.22 -21.11 31.44
C SER A 128 14.33 -19.71 32.05
N LYS A 129 13.22 -19.11 32.48
CA LYS A 129 13.23 -17.79 33.12
C LYS A 129 13.97 -17.76 34.43
N ASP A 130 13.84 -18.81 35.23
CA ASP A 130 14.53 -18.95 36.52
C ASP A 130 16.02 -19.22 36.30
N TYR A 131 16.37 -20.02 35.27
CA TYR A 131 17.75 -20.36 34.97
C TYR A 131 18.56 -19.19 34.41
N PHE A 132 18.00 -18.42 33.47
CA PHE A 132 18.73 -17.33 32.81
C PHE A 132 18.63 -15.99 33.53
N ASP A 133 17.54 -15.76 34.28
CA ASP A 133 17.20 -14.51 34.99
C ASP A 133 17.64 -13.21 34.29
N ALA A 134 17.40 -13.16 32.97
CA ALA A 134 17.89 -12.05 32.15
C ALA A 134 17.16 -10.75 32.49
N LEU A 135 17.91 -9.65 32.57
CA LEU A 135 17.36 -8.30 32.73
C LEU A 135 16.46 -7.93 31.55
N ARG A 136 15.42 -7.15 31.83
CA ARG A 136 14.49 -6.60 30.82
C ARG A 136 14.89 -5.19 30.39
N PRO A 137 14.37 -4.68 29.26
CA PRO A 137 14.68 -3.32 28.82
C PRO A 137 14.49 -2.22 29.89
N PRO A 138 13.43 -2.22 30.72
CA PRO A 138 13.27 -1.23 31.80
C PRO A 138 14.35 -1.26 32.89
N ALA A 139 15.11 -2.36 33.03
CA ALA A 139 16.23 -2.46 33.97
C ALA A 139 17.56 -1.95 33.38
N VAL A 140 17.64 -1.84 32.05
CA VAL A 140 18.88 -1.50 31.32
C VAL A 140 18.84 -0.08 30.77
N PHE A 141 17.66 0.40 30.33
CA PHE A 141 17.48 1.75 29.80
C PHE A 141 16.60 2.59 30.71
N THR A 142 16.87 3.91 30.75
CA THR A 142 15.96 4.88 31.36
C THR A 142 14.68 4.98 30.53
N THR A 143 13.54 5.22 31.19
CA THR A 143 12.21 5.24 30.56
C THR A 143 12.07 6.29 29.46
N ASP A 144 12.92 7.31 29.43
CA ASP A 144 12.89 8.38 28.43
C ASP A 144 13.52 7.97 27.09
N LEU A 145 14.34 6.91 27.09
CA LEU A 145 15.07 6.44 25.90
C LEU A 145 14.21 5.58 24.96
N PHE A 146 13.13 4.98 25.45
CA PHE A 146 12.37 3.99 24.69
C PHE A 146 10.88 4.01 25.03
N ASN A 147 10.05 3.49 24.12
CA ASN A 147 8.62 3.37 24.30
C ASN A 147 8.28 2.17 25.20
N LEU A 148 7.79 2.45 26.41
CA LEU A 148 7.29 1.45 27.35
C LEU A 148 5.76 1.53 27.43
N VAL A 149 5.07 0.45 27.09
CA VAL A 149 3.60 0.35 27.19
C VAL A 149 3.22 -0.75 28.17
N GLY A 150 2.64 -0.36 29.30
CA GLY A 150 2.22 -1.27 30.37
C GLY A 150 3.20 -1.32 31.55
N LYS A 151 3.18 -2.41 32.31
CA LYS A 151 4.06 -2.60 33.49
C LYS A 151 5.50 -2.89 33.07
N GLY A 152 6.44 -2.09 33.58
CA GLY A 152 7.88 -2.25 33.35
C GLY A 152 8.54 -3.25 34.29
N TYR A 153 8.33 -4.55 34.06
CA TYR A 153 9.06 -5.59 34.79
C TYR A 153 10.57 -5.49 34.50
N THR A 154 11.41 -5.82 35.49
CA THR A 154 12.88 -5.65 35.40
C THR A 154 13.66 -6.95 35.15
N ASN A 155 13.12 -8.11 35.56
CA ASN A 155 13.85 -9.40 35.57
C ASN A 155 13.09 -10.49 34.78
N HIS A 156 13.66 -11.69 34.65
CA HIS A 156 13.05 -12.83 33.92
C HIS A 156 12.59 -12.48 32.49
N SER A 157 13.48 -11.91 31.69
CA SER A 157 13.20 -11.55 30.29
C SER A 157 13.20 -12.76 29.35
N PHE A 158 14.11 -13.71 29.58
CA PHE A 158 14.40 -14.76 28.61
C PHE A 158 13.83 -16.13 29.02
N PRO A 159 13.14 -16.86 28.11
CA PRO A 159 12.59 -16.41 26.84
C PRO A 159 11.26 -15.65 27.01
N SER A 160 10.80 -14.97 25.96
CA SER A 160 9.49 -14.30 25.96
C SER A 160 8.34 -15.31 26.04
N GLY A 161 7.62 -15.31 27.16
CA GLY A 161 6.46 -16.20 27.39
C GLY A 161 5.27 -15.91 26.46
N HIS A 162 5.04 -14.65 26.07
CA HIS A 162 3.98 -14.30 25.13
C HIS A 162 4.30 -14.80 23.72
N SER A 163 5.56 -14.68 23.28
CA SER A 163 6.01 -15.20 22.00
C SER A 163 5.91 -16.73 21.95
N LEU A 164 6.32 -17.40 23.05
CA LEU A 164 6.18 -18.84 23.21
C LEU A 164 4.71 -19.28 23.11
N THR A 165 3.83 -18.65 23.87
CA THR A 165 2.39 -18.97 23.90
C THR A 165 1.75 -18.77 22.52
N ALA A 166 2.07 -17.68 21.84
CA ALA A 166 1.50 -17.37 20.53
C ALA A 166 1.91 -18.39 19.45
N PHE A 167 3.20 -18.76 19.38
CA PHE A 167 3.68 -19.75 18.40
C PHE A 167 3.29 -21.19 18.77
N LEU A 168 3.15 -21.48 20.06
CA LEU A 168 2.57 -22.73 20.55
C LEU A 168 1.12 -22.86 20.05
N ALA A 169 0.31 -21.82 20.22
CA ALA A 169 -1.07 -21.78 19.74
C ALA A 169 -1.14 -21.92 18.22
N ALA A 170 -0.32 -21.16 17.49
CA ALA A 170 -0.28 -21.21 16.03
C ALA A 170 0.06 -22.61 15.49
N THR A 171 1.00 -23.30 16.14
CA THR A 171 1.39 -24.67 15.77
C THR A 171 0.31 -25.70 16.08
N LEU A 172 -0.40 -25.57 17.22
CA LEU A 172 -1.55 -26.41 17.54
C LEU A 172 -2.71 -26.19 16.56
N PHE A 173 -3.02 -24.93 16.24
CA PHE A 173 -4.04 -24.61 15.25
C PHE A 173 -3.65 -25.06 13.85
N PHE A 174 -2.37 -24.99 13.49
CA PHE A 174 -1.86 -25.54 12.24
C PHE A 174 -2.16 -27.04 12.10
N HIS A 175 -1.98 -27.79 13.20
CA HIS A 175 -2.21 -29.23 13.23
C HIS A 175 -3.71 -29.59 13.20
N TYR A 176 -4.51 -28.95 14.06
CA TYR A 176 -5.91 -29.36 14.28
C TYR A 176 -6.95 -28.63 13.41
N LEU A 177 -6.62 -27.49 12.79
CA LEU A 177 -7.52 -26.81 11.86
C LEU A 177 -7.32 -27.32 10.44
N ASN A 178 -8.41 -27.48 9.69
CA ASN A 178 -8.36 -27.91 8.28
C ASN A 178 -8.20 -26.73 7.31
N SER A 179 -8.55 -25.51 7.72
CA SER A 179 -8.51 -24.32 6.87
C SER A 179 -7.08 -23.75 6.76
N VAL A 180 -6.46 -23.90 5.59
CA VAL A 180 -5.12 -23.37 5.28
C VAL A 180 -5.00 -21.87 5.58
N LYS A 181 -6.07 -21.11 5.32
CA LYS A 181 -6.15 -19.66 5.67
C LYS A 181 -5.96 -19.42 7.15
N MET A 182 -6.70 -20.14 7.98
CA MET A 182 -6.64 -19.98 9.44
C MET A 182 -5.27 -20.38 9.95
N ARG A 183 -4.68 -21.45 9.41
CA ARG A 183 -3.31 -21.87 9.77
C ARG A 183 -2.32 -20.72 9.60
N TRP A 184 -2.31 -20.06 8.44
CA TRP A 184 -1.41 -18.93 8.19
C TRP A 184 -1.78 -17.68 8.98
N LEU A 185 -3.08 -17.40 9.16
CA LEU A 185 -3.54 -16.27 9.97
C LEU A 185 -3.00 -16.35 11.41
N PHE A 186 -3.02 -17.54 12.02
CA PHE A 186 -2.49 -17.72 13.37
C PHE A 186 -0.96 -17.56 13.43
N PHE A 187 -0.22 -17.97 12.40
CA PHE A 187 1.22 -17.70 12.33
C PHE A 187 1.53 -16.21 12.17
N VAL A 188 0.75 -15.48 11.36
CA VAL A 188 0.88 -14.02 11.23
C VAL A 188 0.55 -13.34 12.56
N ALA A 189 -0.57 -13.72 13.19
CA ALA A 189 -0.94 -13.20 14.51
C ALA A 189 0.13 -13.48 15.56
N ALA A 190 0.74 -14.68 15.54
CA ALA A 190 1.83 -15.03 16.44
C ALA A 190 3.11 -14.22 16.18
N ALA A 191 3.45 -13.97 14.92
CA ALA A 191 4.57 -13.09 14.56
C ALA A 191 4.32 -11.64 15.00
N CYS A 192 3.12 -11.11 14.80
CA CYS A 192 2.73 -9.78 15.30
C CYS A 192 2.78 -9.72 16.83
N ALA A 193 2.29 -10.75 17.52
CA ALA A 193 2.36 -10.85 18.98
C ALA A 193 3.81 -10.87 19.46
N ALA A 194 4.69 -11.66 18.83
CA ALA A 194 6.10 -11.71 19.18
C ALA A 194 6.79 -10.35 18.96
N LEU A 195 6.60 -9.72 17.80
CA LEU A 195 7.16 -8.40 17.49
C LEU A 195 6.67 -7.33 18.48
N SER A 196 5.38 -7.37 18.83
CA SER A 196 4.79 -6.40 19.76
C SER A 196 5.49 -6.34 21.10
N ARG A 197 6.10 -7.44 21.58
CA ARG A 197 6.84 -7.49 22.85
C ARG A 197 8.09 -6.61 22.84
N VAL A 198 8.70 -6.41 21.68
CA VAL A 198 9.80 -5.46 21.50
C VAL A 198 9.25 -4.04 21.36
N LEU A 199 8.16 -3.86 20.60
CA LEU A 199 7.52 -2.55 20.38
C LEU A 199 6.99 -1.89 21.66
N VAL A 200 6.47 -2.69 22.59
CA VAL A 200 5.98 -2.22 23.89
C VAL A 200 7.08 -2.13 24.95
N GLY A 201 8.32 -2.50 24.60
CA GLY A 201 9.51 -2.25 25.43
C GLY A 201 9.71 -3.22 26.59
N VAL A 202 9.18 -4.45 26.50
CA VAL A 202 9.18 -5.40 27.64
C VAL A 202 10.06 -6.63 27.43
N HIS A 203 10.58 -6.85 26.21
CA HIS A 203 11.51 -7.94 25.88
C HIS A 203 12.51 -7.54 24.79
N TRP A 204 13.64 -8.24 24.75
CA TRP A 204 14.66 -8.11 23.69
C TRP A 204 14.26 -8.89 22.42
N PRO A 205 14.73 -8.50 21.22
CA PRO A 205 14.45 -9.24 19.99
C PRO A 205 14.83 -10.72 20.08
N VAL A 206 15.98 -11.04 20.67
CA VAL A 206 16.46 -12.41 20.89
C VAL A 206 15.47 -13.22 21.75
N ASP A 207 14.93 -12.64 22.84
CA ASP A 207 13.94 -13.31 23.71
C ASP A 207 12.70 -13.75 22.94
N THR A 208 12.25 -12.89 22.02
CA THR A 208 11.03 -13.13 21.23
C THR A 208 11.26 -14.19 20.15
N LEU A 209 12.43 -14.21 19.50
CA LEU A 209 12.80 -15.22 18.52
C LEU A 209 12.96 -16.60 19.17
N VAL A 210 13.69 -16.69 20.28
CA VAL A 210 13.87 -17.95 21.02
C VAL A 210 12.54 -18.42 21.60
N GLY A 211 11.75 -17.51 22.20
CA GLY A 211 10.41 -17.85 22.69
C GLY A 211 9.53 -18.43 21.58
N SER A 212 9.54 -17.82 20.39
CA SER A 212 8.78 -18.32 19.23
C SER A 212 9.22 -19.72 18.80
N GLY A 213 10.53 -19.97 18.71
CA GLY A 213 11.08 -21.29 18.37
C GLY A 213 10.72 -22.37 19.42
N LEU A 214 10.84 -22.04 20.72
CA LEU A 214 10.45 -22.94 21.81
C LEU A 214 8.95 -23.23 21.80
N GLY A 215 8.11 -22.23 21.49
CA GLY A 215 6.66 -22.42 21.35
C GLY A 215 6.31 -23.46 20.29
N ILE A 216 6.98 -23.42 19.13
CA ILE A 216 6.81 -24.42 18.08
C ILE A 216 7.20 -25.82 18.58
N LEU A 217 8.38 -25.96 19.20
CA LEU A 217 8.86 -27.26 19.69
C LEU A 217 7.96 -27.85 20.79
N CYS A 218 7.51 -27.03 21.74
CA CYS A 218 6.60 -27.45 22.81
C CYS A 218 5.26 -27.93 22.24
N ALA A 219 4.71 -27.25 21.24
CA ALA A 219 3.49 -27.67 20.57
C ALA A 219 3.69 -29.01 19.82
N LEU A 220 4.79 -29.17 19.07
CA LEU A 220 5.09 -30.42 18.37
C LEU A 220 5.26 -31.59 19.35
N ALA A 221 5.93 -31.37 20.49
CA ALA A 221 6.05 -32.36 21.56
C ALA A 221 4.69 -32.72 22.17
N GLY A 222 3.85 -31.72 22.47
CA GLY A 222 2.50 -31.93 22.98
C GLY A 222 1.62 -32.73 22.01
N ILE A 223 1.68 -32.43 20.71
CA ILE A 223 0.98 -33.18 19.65
C ILE A 223 1.49 -34.63 19.59
N TYR A 224 2.80 -34.83 19.63
CA TYR A 224 3.40 -36.16 19.59
C TYR A 224 2.93 -37.02 20.77
N ILE A 225 2.98 -36.48 21.99
CA ILE A 225 2.55 -37.18 23.21
C ILE A 225 1.03 -37.44 23.18
N ALA A 226 0.24 -36.46 22.73
CA ALA A 226 -1.21 -36.62 22.60
C ALA A 226 -1.57 -37.78 21.66
N ASN A 227 -0.88 -37.89 20.51
CA ASN A 227 -1.07 -38.96 19.54
C ASN A 227 -0.66 -40.34 20.09
N LYS A 228 0.27 -40.40 21.05
CA LYS A 228 0.70 -41.64 21.71
C LYS A 228 -0.13 -42.02 22.92
N THR A 229 -0.94 -41.10 23.46
CA THR A 229 -1.72 -41.31 24.69
C THR A 229 -3.24 -41.20 24.51
N PRO A 230 -3.86 -41.74 23.43
CA PRO A 230 -5.30 -41.61 23.22
C PRO A 230 -6.13 -42.30 24.31
N ARG A 231 -5.57 -43.32 24.98
CA ARG A 231 -6.21 -44.00 26.12
C ARG A 231 -6.41 -43.10 27.34
N ALA A 232 -5.58 -42.06 27.49
CA ALA A 232 -5.71 -41.08 28.58
C ALA A 232 -6.94 -40.17 28.41
N ILE A 233 -7.50 -40.09 27.20
CA ILE A 233 -8.75 -39.37 26.92
C ILE A 233 -9.92 -40.17 27.50
N ASN A 234 -10.52 -39.66 28.58
CA ASN A 234 -11.68 -40.21 29.24
C ASN A 234 -12.61 -39.07 29.72
N LYS A 235 -13.79 -39.42 30.25
CA LYS A 235 -14.79 -38.42 30.67
C LYS A 235 -14.31 -37.49 31.78
N TYR A 236 -13.42 -37.97 32.64
CA TYR A 236 -12.85 -37.19 33.73
C TYR A 236 -11.73 -36.27 33.23
N SER A 237 -10.79 -36.78 32.44
CA SER A 237 -9.68 -35.98 31.91
C SER A 237 -10.17 -34.88 30.96
N HIS A 238 -11.08 -35.20 30.03
CA HIS A 238 -11.66 -34.18 29.17
C HIS A 238 -12.61 -33.24 29.94
N GLY A 239 -13.35 -33.74 30.92
CA GLY A 239 -14.19 -32.90 31.79
C GLY A 239 -13.37 -31.85 32.53
N PHE A 240 -12.22 -32.25 33.09
CA PHE A 240 -11.27 -31.36 33.72
C PHE A 240 -10.69 -30.32 32.75
N ILE A 241 -10.27 -30.73 31.56
CA ILE A 241 -9.76 -29.79 30.54
C ILE A 241 -10.83 -28.80 30.11
N LEU A 242 -12.06 -29.27 29.87
CA LEU A 242 -13.17 -28.41 29.51
C LEU A 242 -13.48 -27.42 30.62
N PHE A 243 -13.42 -27.85 31.89
CA PHE A 243 -13.53 -26.96 33.04
C PHE A 243 -12.44 -25.87 33.04
N LEU A 244 -11.18 -26.23 32.77
CA LEU A 244 -10.10 -25.23 32.67
C LEU A 244 -10.32 -24.24 31.51
N LEU A 245 -10.72 -24.72 30.34
CA LEU A 245 -10.98 -23.87 29.17
C LEU A 245 -12.17 -22.92 29.41
N VAL A 246 -13.24 -23.41 30.02
CA VAL A 246 -14.40 -22.58 30.40
C VAL A 246 -14.01 -21.57 31.48
N THR A 247 -13.21 -21.99 32.46
CA THR A 247 -12.70 -21.09 33.51
C THR A 247 -11.85 -19.99 32.89
N ALA A 248 -10.99 -20.29 31.91
CA ALA A 248 -10.23 -19.27 31.18
C ALA A 248 -11.15 -18.25 30.49
N CYS A 249 -12.25 -18.69 29.85
CA CYS A 249 -13.24 -17.77 29.30
C CYS A 249 -13.89 -16.88 30.38
N VAL A 250 -14.24 -17.44 31.53
CA VAL A 250 -14.82 -16.68 32.65
C VAL A 250 -13.81 -15.68 33.22
N LEU A 251 -12.54 -16.07 33.37
CA LEU A 251 -11.47 -15.19 33.82
C LEU A 251 -11.31 -13.98 32.88
N LEU A 252 -11.44 -14.14 31.57
CA LEU A 252 -11.43 -13.01 30.64
C LEU A 252 -12.56 -12.00 30.88
N LEU A 253 -13.66 -12.38 31.53
CA LEU A 253 -14.79 -11.49 31.83
C LEU A 253 -14.69 -10.84 33.20
N VAL A 254 -13.97 -11.46 34.14
CA VAL A 254 -13.96 -11.06 35.56
C VAL A 254 -12.63 -10.42 35.95
N GLU A 255 -11.52 -10.93 35.42
CA GLU A 255 -10.19 -10.44 35.76
C GLU A 255 -9.83 -9.21 34.94
N LYS A 256 -9.23 -8.21 35.60
CA LYS A 256 -8.72 -7.02 34.92
C LYS A 256 -7.45 -7.39 34.15
N ASN A 257 -7.61 -7.69 32.86
CA ASN A 257 -6.47 -7.91 31.96
C ASN A 257 -5.62 -6.63 31.87
N ASP A 258 -4.30 -6.76 31.83
CA ASP A 258 -3.36 -5.63 31.69
C ASP A 258 -3.58 -4.86 30.37
N TYR A 259 -4.22 -5.48 29.37
CA TYR A 259 -4.59 -4.89 28.07
C TYR A 259 -5.99 -4.26 28.09
N ARG A 260 -6.18 -3.19 28.86
CA ARG A 260 -7.50 -2.57 29.09
C ARG A 260 -8.22 -2.11 27.81
N LEU A 261 -7.47 -1.65 26.80
CA LEU A 261 -8.07 -1.14 25.57
C LEU A 261 -8.66 -2.26 24.71
N THR A 262 -8.28 -3.52 24.94
CA THR A 262 -8.76 -4.68 24.17
C THR A 262 -9.84 -5.48 24.89
N LEU A 263 -10.23 -5.08 26.11
CA LEU A 263 -11.29 -5.73 26.88
C LEU A 263 -12.59 -5.96 26.09
N PRO A 264 -13.10 -5.01 25.26
CA PRO A 264 -14.29 -5.27 24.46
C PRO A 264 -14.15 -6.48 23.53
N VAL A 265 -12.97 -6.66 22.91
CA VAL A 265 -12.68 -7.79 22.03
C VAL A 265 -12.59 -9.09 22.82
N LEU A 266 -11.93 -9.06 23.98
CA LEU A 266 -11.82 -10.21 24.88
C LEU A 266 -13.19 -10.66 25.41
N TYR A 267 -14.03 -9.70 25.80
CA TYR A 267 -15.37 -9.98 26.29
C TYR A 267 -16.26 -10.58 25.20
N VAL A 268 -16.27 -9.98 23.99
CA VAL A 268 -17.01 -10.53 22.86
C VAL A 268 -16.54 -11.93 22.52
N ALA A 269 -15.22 -12.15 22.44
CA ALA A 269 -14.66 -13.47 22.18
C ALA A 269 -15.07 -14.49 23.25
N SER A 270 -14.98 -14.13 24.53
CA SER A 270 -15.36 -14.99 25.64
C SER A 270 -16.86 -15.31 25.64
N ILE A 271 -17.74 -14.31 25.52
CA ILE A 271 -19.20 -14.50 25.48
C ILE A 271 -19.60 -15.41 24.31
N VAL A 272 -19.06 -15.16 23.11
CA VAL A 272 -19.32 -16.00 21.93
C VAL A 272 -18.82 -17.43 22.15
N THR A 273 -17.67 -17.59 22.80
CA THR A 273 -17.08 -18.90 23.11
C THR A 273 -17.94 -19.66 24.12
N LEU A 274 -18.33 -19.02 25.23
CA LEU A 274 -19.20 -19.60 26.26
C LEU A 274 -20.56 -19.99 25.66
N TRP A 275 -21.16 -19.13 24.85
CA TRP A 275 -22.40 -19.43 24.13
C TRP A 275 -22.25 -20.61 23.18
N ARG A 276 -21.16 -20.67 22.39
CA ARG A 276 -20.88 -21.83 21.52
C ARG A 276 -20.71 -23.10 22.33
N THR A 277 -19.95 -23.05 23.43
CA THR A 277 -19.72 -24.20 24.29
C THR A 277 -21.04 -24.71 24.88
N PHE A 278 -21.87 -23.82 25.42
CA PHE A 278 -23.24 -24.14 25.87
C PHE A 278 -24.07 -24.77 24.74
N LYS A 279 -24.07 -24.16 23.55
CA LYS A 279 -24.82 -24.67 22.40
C LYS A 279 -24.37 -26.07 21.97
N HIS A 280 -23.06 -26.32 21.92
CA HIS A 280 -22.50 -27.57 21.39
C HIS A 280 -22.47 -28.74 22.39
N TYR A 281 -22.37 -28.45 23.69
CA TYR A 281 -22.34 -29.49 24.73
C TYR A 281 -23.68 -29.68 25.45
N ILE A 282 -24.54 -28.66 25.50
CA ILE A 282 -25.78 -28.70 26.29
C ILE A 282 -27.03 -28.55 25.40
N ALA A 283 -27.16 -27.46 24.62
CA ALA A 283 -28.43 -27.15 23.94
C ALA A 283 -28.71 -27.97 22.67
N CYS A 284 -27.68 -28.28 21.87
CA CYS A 284 -27.78 -29.09 20.65
C CYS A 284 -26.62 -30.09 20.60
N PRO A 285 -26.61 -31.09 21.51
CA PRO A 285 -25.53 -32.05 21.60
C PRO A 285 -25.55 -32.97 20.37
N GLY A 286 -24.43 -33.06 19.66
CA GLY A 286 -24.27 -34.01 18.56
C GLY A 286 -23.22 -35.07 18.90
N ALA A 287 -23.48 -36.34 18.53
CA ALA A 287 -22.58 -37.46 18.80
C ALA A 287 -21.27 -37.46 18.00
N LYS A 288 -21.21 -36.72 16.88
CA LYS A 288 -20.02 -36.62 16.03
C LYS A 288 -19.15 -35.45 16.45
N ALA A 289 -17.84 -35.68 16.49
CA ALA A 289 -16.86 -34.60 16.54
C ALA A 289 -17.14 -33.61 15.42
N LEU A 290 -17.21 -32.32 15.76
CA LEU A 290 -17.05 -31.31 14.74
C LEU A 290 -15.63 -31.49 14.22
N ALA A 291 -15.50 -32.04 13.00
CA ALA A 291 -14.33 -31.73 12.21
C ALA A 291 -14.18 -30.20 12.27
N ALA A 292 -12.95 -29.68 12.29
CA ALA A 292 -12.67 -28.23 12.38
C ALA A 292 -13.28 -27.37 11.24
N ASN A 293 -14.20 -27.93 10.44
CA ASN A 293 -14.98 -27.31 9.41
C ASN A 293 -16.43 -27.13 9.87
N ASN A 294 -16.74 -25.92 10.33
CA ASN A 294 -17.95 -25.21 9.93
C ASN A 294 -17.85 -23.69 10.08
N ILE A 295 -16.64 -23.13 10.12
CA ILE A 295 -16.44 -21.86 9.42
C ILE A 295 -16.13 -22.27 7.98
N LYS A 296 -17.15 -22.32 7.12
CA LYS A 296 -16.93 -22.25 5.67
C LYS A 296 -16.37 -20.87 5.37
N LEU A 297 -15.10 -20.62 5.69
CA LEU A 297 -14.33 -19.68 4.90
C LEU A 297 -14.28 -20.35 3.54
N SER A 298 -15.08 -19.85 2.60
CA SER A 298 -15.11 -20.29 1.21
C SER A 298 -13.69 -20.62 0.74
N ASN A 299 -13.54 -21.65 -0.11
CA ASN A 299 -12.38 -21.79 -1.01
C ASN A 299 -11.93 -20.37 -1.33
N THR A 300 -10.75 -19.97 -0.85
CA THR A 300 -10.35 -18.56 -0.87
C THR A 300 -10.58 -18.03 -2.25
N SER A 301 -11.65 -17.25 -2.41
CA SER A 301 -11.97 -16.70 -3.70
C SER A 301 -10.78 -15.85 -4.07
N ALA A 302 -10.35 -15.89 -5.33
CA ALA A 302 -9.22 -15.11 -5.80
C ALA A 302 -9.33 -13.61 -5.41
N SER A 303 -10.55 -13.13 -5.14
CA SER A 303 -10.81 -11.84 -4.48
C SER A 303 -10.15 -11.66 -3.11
N VAL A 304 -10.19 -12.64 -2.20
CA VAL A 304 -9.57 -12.52 -0.87
C VAL A 304 -8.06 -12.41 -1.02
N TRP A 305 -7.44 -13.21 -1.89
CA TRP A 305 -6.01 -13.09 -2.20
C TRP A 305 -5.68 -11.73 -2.80
N PHE A 306 -6.48 -11.27 -3.75
CA PHE A 306 -6.31 -9.97 -4.39
C PHE A 306 -6.41 -8.84 -3.37
N TYR A 307 -7.47 -8.78 -2.56
CA TYR A 307 -7.66 -7.71 -1.58
C TYR A 307 -6.64 -7.78 -0.43
N SER A 308 -6.18 -8.98 -0.06
CA SER A 308 -5.10 -9.13 0.94
C SER A 308 -3.77 -8.60 0.39
N LEU A 309 -3.42 -8.96 -0.84
CA LEU A 309 -2.20 -8.46 -1.50
C LEU A 309 -2.27 -6.96 -1.75
N LEU A 310 -3.43 -6.47 -2.22
CA LEU A 310 -3.71 -5.05 -2.41
C LEU A 310 -3.49 -4.30 -1.10
N GLY A 311 -4.14 -4.73 -0.01
CA GLY A 311 -3.98 -4.12 1.31
C GLY A 311 -2.53 -4.14 1.78
N LEU A 312 -1.84 -5.28 1.67
CA LEU A 312 -0.44 -5.42 2.05
C LEU A 312 0.48 -4.48 1.27
N LEU A 313 0.37 -4.46 -0.06
CA LEU A 313 1.23 -3.63 -0.92
C LEU A 313 0.91 -2.14 -0.79
N THR A 314 -0.35 -1.77 -0.63
CA THR A 314 -0.74 -0.37 -0.39
C THR A 314 -0.22 0.10 0.95
N VAL A 315 -0.36 -0.69 2.02
CA VAL A 315 0.20 -0.35 3.34
C VAL A 315 1.72 -0.26 3.27
N TYR A 316 2.39 -1.19 2.59
CA TYR A 316 3.84 -1.14 2.40
C TYR A 316 4.27 0.14 1.67
N ARG A 317 3.61 0.52 0.57
CA ARG A 317 3.90 1.76 -0.17
C ARG A 317 3.69 3.01 0.67
N LEU A 318 2.60 3.05 1.44
CA LEU A 318 2.35 4.16 2.37
C LEU A 318 3.40 4.22 3.47
N ALA A 319 3.82 3.07 4.02
CA ALA A 319 4.88 3.01 5.03
C ALA A 319 6.23 3.46 4.48
N VAL A 320 6.54 3.13 3.23
CA VAL A 320 7.79 3.53 2.56
C VAL A 320 7.91 5.05 2.46
N ILE A 321 6.82 5.80 2.27
CA ILE A 321 6.84 7.28 2.15
C ILE A 321 7.44 7.97 3.38
N PHE A 322 7.42 7.33 4.57
CA PHE A 322 8.03 7.89 5.78
C PHE A 322 9.57 7.88 5.77
N GLN A 323 10.21 7.32 4.74
CA GLN A 323 11.66 7.31 4.64
C GLN A 323 12.22 8.70 4.30
N PRO A 324 13.30 9.17 4.94
CA PRO A 324 13.81 10.54 4.79
C PRO A 324 14.21 10.92 3.36
N HIS A 325 14.72 9.97 2.56
CA HIS A 325 15.14 10.22 1.18
C HIS A 325 13.97 10.35 0.19
N LEU A 326 12.74 9.99 0.60
CA LEU A 326 11.53 10.18 -0.19
C LEU A 326 10.88 11.53 0.07
N GLY A 327 11.70 12.59 -0.02
CA GLY A 327 11.21 13.97 -0.05
C GLY A 327 10.31 14.25 -1.26
N LEU A 328 9.70 15.44 -1.29
CA LEU A 328 8.97 15.87 -2.48
C LEU A 328 9.95 16.06 -3.65
N PHE A 329 9.62 15.50 -4.81
CA PHE A 329 10.16 15.95 -6.08
C PHE A 329 9.61 17.33 -6.44
N TYR A 330 10.34 18.02 -7.31
CA TYR A 330 9.97 19.34 -7.83
C TYR A 330 8.50 19.40 -8.24
N ASP A 331 8.04 18.45 -9.07
CA ASP A 331 6.66 18.42 -9.55
C ASP A 331 5.65 18.29 -8.41
N GLU A 332 5.97 17.55 -7.34
CA GLU A 332 5.07 17.34 -6.21
C GLU A 332 4.95 18.59 -5.34
N ALA A 333 6.05 19.28 -5.06
CA ALA A 333 6.05 20.56 -4.37
C ALA A 333 5.32 21.63 -5.20
N TYR A 334 5.49 21.58 -6.51
CA TYR A 334 4.81 22.46 -7.45
C TYR A 334 3.29 22.20 -7.54
N TYR A 335 2.86 20.93 -7.62
CA TYR A 335 1.44 20.56 -7.55
C TYR A 335 0.82 20.82 -6.19
N TYR A 336 1.60 20.78 -5.12
CA TYR A 336 1.14 21.19 -3.80
C TYR A 336 0.78 22.68 -3.78
N HIS A 337 1.58 23.55 -4.40
CA HIS A 337 1.22 24.96 -4.51
C HIS A 337 -0.01 25.22 -5.39
N TRP A 338 -0.27 24.37 -6.39
CA TRP A 338 -1.56 24.37 -7.10
C TRP A 338 -2.72 24.02 -6.18
N ALA A 339 -2.53 23.04 -5.28
CA ALA A 339 -3.53 22.63 -4.30
C ALA A 339 -3.89 23.74 -3.29
N LEU A 340 -3.00 24.68 -3.03
CA LEU A 340 -3.29 25.86 -2.20
C LEU A 340 -4.24 26.87 -2.87
N ASN A 341 -4.36 26.81 -4.20
CA ASN A 341 -5.22 27.71 -4.99
C ASN A 341 -6.10 26.89 -5.94
N PRO A 342 -7.16 26.23 -5.43
CA PRO A 342 -7.97 25.30 -6.20
C PRO A 342 -8.62 25.98 -7.41
N ASP A 343 -8.38 25.43 -8.60
CA ASP A 343 -8.90 25.95 -9.86
C ASP A 343 -9.32 24.82 -10.81
N PHE A 344 -9.93 25.14 -11.95
CA PHE A 344 -10.35 24.17 -12.99
C PHE A 344 -9.25 23.84 -14.01
N GLY A 345 -8.07 24.44 -13.86
CA GLY A 345 -6.87 24.15 -14.63
C GLY A 345 -5.66 24.86 -14.04
N TYR A 346 -4.47 24.44 -14.49
CA TYR A 346 -3.21 25.05 -14.10
C TYR A 346 -2.32 25.19 -15.33
N TYR A 347 -1.20 25.92 -15.18
CA TYR A 347 -0.29 26.31 -16.26
C TYR A 347 -0.03 25.21 -17.30
N SER A 348 0.17 23.96 -16.89
CA SER A 348 0.54 22.88 -17.82
C SER A 348 -0.39 21.67 -17.82
N LYS A 349 -1.36 21.59 -16.88
CA LYS A 349 -2.18 20.39 -16.65
C LYS A 349 -3.60 20.71 -16.16
N PRO A 350 -4.54 19.78 -16.39
CA PRO A 350 -5.84 19.76 -15.73
C PRO A 350 -5.77 19.61 -14.20
N PRO A 351 -6.88 19.80 -13.46
CA PRO A 351 -6.82 20.10 -12.04
C PRO A 351 -6.79 18.90 -11.09
N MET A 352 -7.07 17.68 -11.56
CA MET A 352 -7.32 16.54 -10.67
C MET A 352 -6.15 16.17 -9.76
N VAL A 353 -4.90 16.41 -10.17
CA VAL A 353 -3.73 16.15 -9.31
C VAL A 353 -3.72 17.07 -8.08
N ALA A 354 -4.02 18.36 -8.28
CA ALA A 354 -4.12 19.31 -7.18
C ALA A 354 -5.32 18.97 -6.28
N TRP A 355 -6.47 18.62 -6.86
CA TRP A 355 -7.64 18.20 -6.09
C TRP A 355 -7.40 16.94 -5.26
N ALA A 356 -6.64 15.97 -5.78
CA ALA A 356 -6.21 14.82 -5.01
C ALA A 356 -5.34 15.22 -3.81
N ILE A 357 -4.39 16.13 -4.01
CA ILE A 357 -3.54 16.66 -2.93
C ILE A 357 -4.39 17.37 -1.87
N ILE A 358 -5.36 18.22 -2.26
CA ILE A 358 -6.30 18.92 -1.35
C ILE A 358 -7.02 17.92 -0.44
N ILE A 359 -7.54 16.82 -1.00
CA ILE A 359 -8.26 15.80 -0.22
C ILE A 359 -7.35 15.23 0.89
N SER A 360 -6.10 14.90 0.56
CA SER A 360 -5.18 14.36 1.57
C SER A 360 -4.70 15.41 2.58
N THR A 361 -4.35 16.63 2.14
CA THR A 361 -3.77 17.65 3.02
C THR A 361 -4.81 18.29 3.94
N SER A 362 -6.08 18.37 3.51
CA SER A 362 -7.18 18.81 4.38
C SER A 362 -7.45 17.88 5.56
N ILE A 363 -7.07 16.59 5.45
CA ILE A 363 -7.26 15.58 6.50
C ILE A 363 -5.99 15.38 7.33
N LEU A 364 -4.83 15.35 6.67
CA LEU A 364 -3.55 14.93 7.26
C LEU A 364 -2.53 16.07 7.43
N GLY A 365 -2.94 17.32 7.13
CA GLY A 365 -2.08 18.49 7.10
C GLY A 365 -1.10 18.49 5.93
N ASP A 366 -0.17 19.44 5.92
CA ASP A 366 0.75 19.69 4.79
C ASP A 366 2.00 18.80 4.78
N SER A 367 1.95 17.64 5.43
CA SER A 367 3.09 16.72 5.51
C SER A 367 3.44 16.09 4.16
N ILE A 368 4.70 15.68 3.98
CA ILE A 368 5.17 14.95 2.79
C ILE A 368 4.30 13.71 2.56
N PHE A 369 3.97 13.01 3.66
CA PHE A 369 3.08 11.87 3.63
C PHE A 369 1.71 12.22 3.05
N ALA A 370 1.08 13.31 3.53
CA ALA A 370 -0.22 13.74 3.04
C ALA A 370 -0.17 13.99 1.53
N VAL A 371 0.74 14.85 1.06
CA VAL A 371 0.89 15.22 -0.36
C VAL A 371 1.04 13.98 -1.26
N LYS A 372 1.83 12.98 -0.83
CA LYS A 372 2.11 11.77 -1.61
C LYS A 372 1.04 10.68 -1.51
N SER A 373 0.32 10.61 -0.38
CA SER A 373 -0.53 9.45 -0.02
C SER A 373 -1.58 9.10 -1.08
N MET A 374 -2.12 10.10 -1.80
CA MET A 374 -3.12 9.87 -2.85
C MET A 374 -2.57 9.10 -4.05
N ALA A 375 -1.27 9.12 -4.31
CA ALA A 375 -0.70 8.32 -5.38
C ALA A 375 -0.95 6.83 -5.13
N ALA A 376 -0.54 6.34 -3.95
CA ALA A 376 -0.70 4.93 -3.56
C ALA A 376 -2.19 4.51 -3.51
N ILE A 377 -3.07 5.38 -3.02
CA ILE A 377 -4.51 5.10 -2.89
C ILE A 377 -5.19 5.06 -4.25
N LEU A 378 -4.89 5.98 -5.17
CA LEU A 378 -5.47 6.00 -6.51
C LEU A 378 -4.99 4.81 -7.36
N TYR A 379 -3.70 4.44 -7.27
CA TYR A 379 -3.22 3.21 -7.90
C TYR A 379 -3.85 1.94 -7.31
N ALA A 380 -4.11 1.91 -6.00
CA ALA A 380 -4.86 0.82 -5.37
C ALA A 380 -6.30 0.75 -5.91
N GLY A 381 -6.97 1.90 -6.04
CA GLY A 381 -8.28 2.00 -6.66
C GLY A 381 -8.30 1.53 -8.12
N ALA A 382 -7.29 1.91 -8.91
CA ALA A 382 -7.12 1.43 -10.29
C ALA A 382 -7.01 -0.10 -10.33
N ALA A 383 -6.21 -0.70 -9.44
CA ALA A 383 -6.07 -2.14 -9.33
C ALA A 383 -7.41 -2.85 -9.04
N ILE A 384 -8.28 -2.25 -8.21
CA ILE A 384 -9.63 -2.80 -7.94
C ILE A 384 -10.45 -2.85 -9.22
N PHE A 385 -10.47 -1.78 -10.02
CA PHE A 385 -11.21 -1.75 -11.28
C PHE A 385 -10.62 -2.72 -12.31
N ILE A 386 -9.30 -2.88 -12.36
CA ILE A 386 -8.63 -3.88 -13.20
C ILE A 386 -9.03 -5.30 -12.79
N TYR A 387 -8.99 -5.61 -11.49
CA TYR A 387 -9.47 -6.90 -10.95
C TYR A 387 -10.94 -7.13 -11.34
N LYS A 388 -11.80 -6.13 -11.13
CA LYS A 388 -13.24 -6.23 -11.44
C LYS A 388 -13.51 -6.39 -12.93
N THR A 389 -12.72 -5.73 -13.77
CA THR A 389 -12.81 -5.87 -15.23
C THR A 389 -12.45 -7.29 -15.64
N ALA A 390 -11.27 -7.80 -15.29
CA ALA A 390 -10.89 -9.16 -15.63
C ALA A 390 -11.82 -10.23 -14.99
N GLN A 391 -12.33 -9.97 -13.78
CA GLN A 391 -13.34 -10.82 -13.15
C GLN A 391 -14.64 -10.90 -13.97
N LYS A 392 -15.10 -9.77 -14.51
CA LYS A 392 -16.30 -9.69 -15.33
C LYS A 392 -16.10 -10.33 -16.71
N LEU A 393 -14.93 -10.12 -17.31
CA LEU A 393 -14.65 -10.60 -18.66
C LEU A 393 -14.34 -12.10 -18.71
N VAL A 394 -13.80 -12.66 -17.63
CA VAL A 394 -13.35 -14.05 -17.54
C VAL A 394 -13.79 -14.68 -16.22
N ASP A 395 -13.02 -14.50 -15.15
CA ASP A 395 -13.30 -15.03 -13.81
C ASP A 395 -12.44 -14.37 -12.73
N SER A 396 -12.71 -14.69 -11.47
CA SER A 396 -11.99 -14.10 -10.33
C SER A 396 -10.47 -14.38 -10.35
N TRP A 397 -10.03 -15.47 -10.97
CA TRP A 397 -8.60 -15.80 -11.08
C TRP A 397 -7.91 -14.94 -12.12
N ALA A 398 -8.54 -14.69 -13.27
CA ALA A 398 -8.08 -13.67 -14.22
C ALA A 398 -8.02 -12.30 -13.55
N GLY A 399 -9.00 -11.96 -12.71
CA GLY A 399 -9.00 -10.78 -11.85
C GLY A 399 -7.74 -10.68 -10.98
N LEU A 400 -7.43 -11.75 -10.22
CA LEU A 400 -6.24 -11.80 -9.37
C LEU A 400 -4.94 -11.67 -10.18
N ILE A 401 -4.84 -12.36 -11.32
CA ILE A 401 -3.65 -12.28 -12.18
C ILE A 401 -3.45 -10.86 -12.71
N ALA A 402 -4.50 -10.22 -13.24
CA ALA A 402 -4.44 -8.84 -13.73
C ALA A 402 -4.03 -7.87 -12.62
N GLY A 403 -4.61 -8.05 -11.42
CA GLY A 403 -4.26 -7.26 -10.25
C GLY A 403 -2.81 -7.44 -9.80
N ILE A 404 -2.30 -8.68 -9.75
CA ILE A 404 -0.89 -8.96 -9.42
C ILE A 404 0.05 -8.32 -10.44
N ILE A 405 -0.22 -8.51 -11.74
CA ILE A 405 0.61 -7.93 -12.79
C ILE A 405 0.67 -6.42 -12.59
N PHE A 406 -0.49 -5.76 -12.55
CA PHE A 406 -0.59 -4.30 -12.42
C PHE A 406 0.09 -3.76 -11.16
N LEU A 407 -0.17 -4.36 -10.00
CA LEU A 407 0.44 -3.94 -8.74
C LEU A 407 1.96 -4.14 -8.75
N CYS A 408 2.49 -5.09 -9.52
CA CYS A 408 3.92 -5.38 -9.61
C CYS A 408 4.60 -4.75 -10.84
N ILE A 409 3.93 -3.90 -11.62
CA ILE A 409 4.58 -3.17 -12.72
C ILE A 409 5.64 -2.19 -12.14
N PRO A 410 6.88 -2.18 -12.62
CA PRO A 410 7.93 -1.27 -12.13
C PRO A 410 7.50 0.21 -12.15
N MET A 411 6.93 0.69 -13.26
CA MET A 411 6.45 2.08 -13.35
C MET A 411 5.32 2.38 -12.36
N VAL A 412 4.38 1.44 -12.15
CA VAL A 412 3.27 1.63 -11.20
C VAL A 412 3.80 1.66 -9.77
N GLY A 413 4.74 0.77 -9.43
CA GLY A 413 5.37 0.78 -8.11
C GLY A 413 6.16 2.06 -7.87
N PHE A 414 6.96 2.52 -8.83
CA PHE A 414 7.67 3.80 -8.76
C PHE A 414 6.68 4.97 -8.59
N ASN A 415 5.70 5.12 -9.49
CA ASN A 415 4.73 6.22 -9.43
C ASN A 415 3.80 6.15 -8.22
N SER A 416 3.69 5.01 -7.52
CA SER A 416 2.83 4.90 -6.34
C SER A 416 3.34 5.63 -5.10
N VAL A 417 4.61 6.06 -5.11
CA VAL A 417 5.21 6.87 -4.03
C VAL A 417 5.51 8.33 -4.47
N PHE A 418 5.10 8.70 -5.69
CA PHE A 418 5.20 10.05 -6.24
C PHE A 418 3.86 10.53 -6.76
N ILE A 419 3.31 11.61 -6.21
CA ILE A 419 2.04 12.14 -6.72
C ILE A 419 2.26 12.86 -8.05
N THR A 420 1.62 12.36 -9.10
CA THR A 420 1.66 12.95 -10.44
C THR A 420 0.28 12.88 -11.06
N THR A 421 0.09 13.52 -12.22
CA THR A 421 -1.16 13.41 -13.01
C THR A 421 -1.50 11.98 -13.43
N ASP A 422 -0.52 11.06 -13.40
CA ASP A 422 -0.74 9.67 -13.81
C ASP A 422 -1.59 8.89 -12.81
N ALA A 423 -1.46 9.14 -11.51
CA ALA A 423 -2.24 8.43 -10.49
C ALA A 423 -3.77 8.60 -10.66
N PRO A 424 -4.34 9.82 -10.74
CA PRO A 424 -5.77 9.99 -10.98
C PRO A 424 -6.17 9.54 -12.39
N MET A 425 -5.33 9.75 -13.42
CA MET A 425 -5.62 9.26 -14.77
C MET A 425 -5.78 7.72 -14.80
N PHE A 426 -4.88 6.96 -14.15
CA PHE A 426 -4.95 5.50 -14.13
C PHE A 426 -6.20 5.01 -13.39
N PHE A 427 -6.59 5.68 -12.31
CA PHE A 427 -7.81 5.39 -11.57
C PHE A 427 -9.04 5.57 -12.46
N PHE A 428 -9.21 6.74 -13.08
CA PHE A 428 -10.36 7.04 -13.91
C PHE A 428 -10.38 6.27 -15.24
N TRP A 429 -9.22 5.98 -15.84
CA TRP A 429 -9.10 5.11 -17.01
C TRP A 429 -9.58 3.70 -16.70
N SER A 430 -9.14 3.11 -15.58
CA SER A 430 -9.55 1.78 -15.16
C SER A 430 -11.04 1.73 -14.80
N ALA A 431 -11.55 2.76 -14.12
CA ALA A 431 -12.97 2.90 -13.79
C ALA A 431 -13.84 3.02 -15.06
N ALA A 432 -13.46 3.89 -16.00
CA ALA A 432 -14.15 4.06 -17.27
C ALA A 432 -14.17 2.76 -18.06
N LEU A 433 -13.05 2.03 -18.15
CA LEU A 433 -13.00 0.75 -18.85
C LEU A 433 -13.92 -0.30 -18.20
N TYR A 434 -13.95 -0.38 -16.86
CA TYR A 434 -14.86 -1.28 -16.15
C TYR A 434 -16.34 -0.95 -16.43
N VAL A 435 -16.70 0.34 -16.34
CA VAL A 435 -18.07 0.81 -16.59
C VAL A 435 -18.46 0.62 -18.05
N PHE A 436 -17.54 0.80 -19.00
CA PHE A 436 -17.78 0.54 -20.43
C PHE A 436 -18.27 -0.89 -20.66
N PHE A 437 -17.63 -1.91 -20.05
CA PHE A 437 -18.08 -3.29 -20.21
C PHE A 437 -19.45 -3.56 -19.56
N ILE A 438 -19.81 -2.82 -18.50
CA ILE A 438 -21.17 -2.87 -17.93
C ILE A 438 -22.16 -2.23 -18.91
N ALA A 439 -21.84 -1.07 -19.46
CA ALA A 439 -22.68 -0.33 -20.41
C ALA A 439 -22.88 -1.12 -21.71
N LEU A 440 -21.84 -1.78 -22.22
CA LEU A 440 -21.89 -2.57 -23.45
C LEU A 440 -22.86 -3.77 -23.35
N GLU A 441 -22.89 -4.42 -22.19
CA GLU A 441 -23.76 -5.57 -21.91
C GLU A 441 -25.20 -5.13 -21.62
N THR A 442 -25.38 -4.17 -20.70
CA THR A 442 -26.71 -3.81 -20.19
C THR A 442 -27.44 -2.78 -21.05
N ASN A 443 -26.70 -1.98 -21.81
CA ASN A 443 -27.17 -0.85 -22.61
C ASN A 443 -28.08 0.15 -21.88
N LYS A 444 -27.98 0.24 -20.55
CA LYS A 444 -28.73 1.24 -19.77
C LYS A 444 -28.07 2.61 -19.90
N LEU A 445 -28.87 3.65 -20.14
CA LEU A 445 -28.37 5.03 -20.28
C LEU A 445 -27.57 5.48 -19.04
N SER A 446 -27.98 5.08 -17.84
CA SER A 446 -27.26 5.41 -16.59
C SER A 446 -25.81 4.91 -16.58
N HIS A 447 -25.52 3.74 -17.15
CA HIS A 447 -24.15 3.22 -17.22
C HIS A 447 -23.31 3.97 -18.25
N TRP A 448 -23.92 4.43 -19.35
CA TRP A 448 -23.26 5.30 -20.31
C TRP A 448 -22.97 6.70 -19.73
N VAL A 449 -23.91 7.27 -18.97
CA VAL A 449 -23.67 8.53 -18.24
C VAL A 449 -22.53 8.36 -17.23
N LEU A 450 -22.50 7.26 -16.48
CA LEU A 450 -21.40 6.96 -15.56
C LEU A 450 -20.05 6.79 -16.28
N LEU A 451 -20.04 6.18 -17.47
CA LEU A 451 -18.86 6.11 -18.33
C LEU A 451 -18.40 7.52 -18.74
N GLY A 452 -19.34 8.39 -19.12
CA GLY A 452 -19.06 9.78 -19.46
C GLY A 452 -18.43 10.55 -18.29
N LEU A 453 -19.00 10.42 -17.08
CA LEU A 453 -18.46 11.04 -15.86
C LEU A 453 -17.03 10.56 -15.56
N ALA A 454 -16.79 9.25 -15.59
CA ALA A 454 -15.46 8.68 -15.36
C ALA A 454 -14.46 9.12 -16.43
N THR A 455 -14.88 9.18 -17.70
CA THR A 455 -14.04 9.62 -18.82
C THR A 455 -13.68 11.10 -18.69
N GLY A 456 -14.66 11.97 -18.44
CA GLY A 456 -14.45 13.38 -18.21
C GLY A 456 -13.53 13.67 -17.02
N ALA A 457 -13.72 12.97 -15.89
CA ALA A 457 -12.83 13.07 -14.74
C ALA A 457 -11.39 12.61 -15.05
N GLY A 458 -11.22 11.58 -15.87
CA GLY A 458 -9.90 11.19 -16.37
C GLY A 458 -9.27 12.24 -17.28
N MET A 459 -10.05 12.93 -18.12
CA MET A 459 -9.56 14.04 -18.94
C MET A 459 -9.17 15.25 -18.09
N LEU A 460 -9.88 15.48 -16.98
CA LEU A 460 -9.48 16.44 -15.93
C LEU A 460 -8.23 16.00 -15.14
N SER A 461 -7.68 14.82 -15.41
CA SER A 461 -6.41 14.36 -14.83
C SER A 461 -5.23 14.58 -15.77
N LYS A 462 -5.38 14.15 -17.03
CA LYS A 462 -4.33 14.27 -18.06
C LYS A 462 -4.94 14.18 -19.45
N TYR A 463 -4.51 15.04 -20.39
CA TYR A 463 -5.05 15.07 -21.75
C TYR A 463 -4.89 13.75 -22.53
N THR A 464 -3.87 12.95 -22.19
CA THR A 464 -3.65 11.61 -22.77
C THR A 464 -4.82 10.65 -22.53
N MET A 465 -5.70 10.92 -21.55
CA MET A 465 -6.96 10.19 -21.36
C MET A 465 -7.83 10.17 -22.62
N GLY A 466 -7.74 11.18 -23.50
CA GLY A 466 -8.51 11.26 -24.75
C GLY A 466 -8.33 10.06 -25.69
N ALA A 467 -7.23 9.31 -25.56
CA ALA A 467 -7.02 8.08 -26.31
C ALA A 467 -7.99 6.95 -25.93
N LEU A 468 -8.51 6.92 -24.69
CA LEU A 468 -9.48 5.91 -24.26
C LEU A 468 -10.82 6.03 -25.01
N PRO A 469 -11.55 7.17 -24.98
CA PRO A 469 -12.81 7.30 -25.71
C PRO A 469 -12.62 7.13 -27.22
N LEU A 470 -11.47 7.54 -27.79
CA LEU A 470 -11.13 7.22 -29.18
C LEU A 470 -11.03 5.71 -29.40
N GLY A 471 -10.32 4.98 -28.55
CA GLY A 471 -10.22 3.52 -28.66
C GLY A 471 -11.57 2.81 -28.50
N LEU A 472 -12.43 3.28 -27.60
CA LEU A 472 -13.80 2.77 -27.44
C LEU A 472 -14.67 3.05 -28.67
N PHE A 473 -14.57 4.25 -29.25
CA PHE A 473 -15.28 4.61 -30.47
C PHE A 473 -14.83 3.77 -31.67
N LEU A 474 -13.51 3.63 -31.88
CA LEU A 474 -12.96 2.79 -32.96
C LEU A 474 -13.39 1.34 -32.80
N PHE A 475 -13.38 0.80 -31.57
CA PHE A 475 -13.91 -0.53 -31.30
C PHE A 475 -15.38 -0.68 -31.73
N LEU A 476 -16.25 0.24 -31.29
CA LEU A 476 -17.67 0.20 -31.66
C LEU A 476 -17.85 0.34 -33.17
N LEU A 477 -17.07 1.21 -33.83
CA LEU A 477 -17.14 1.43 -35.27
C LEU A 477 -16.75 0.18 -36.07
N PHE A 478 -15.66 -0.50 -35.68
CA PHE A 478 -15.11 -1.60 -36.47
C PHE A 478 -15.66 -2.98 -36.09
N ASN A 479 -16.16 -3.19 -34.87
CA ASN A 479 -16.78 -4.46 -34.49
C ASN A 479 -18.23 -4.54 -35.00
N ALA A 480 -18.49 -5.43 -35.96
CA ALA A 480 -19.81 -5.57 -36.59
C ALA A 480 -20.95 -5.89 -35.60
N ASN A 481 -20.69 -6.67 -34.55
CA ASN A 481 -21.70 -7.09 -33.57
C ASN A 481 -22.10 -5.94 -32.63
N THR A 482 -21.18 -5.04 -32.31
CA THR A 482 -21.44 -3.91 -31.40
C THR A 482 -21.66 -2.58 -32.10
N ARG A 483 -21.36 -2.46 -33.41
CA ARG A 483 -21.58 -1.24 -34.21
C ARG A 483 -22.98 -0.66 -34.11
N PRO A 484 -24.08 -1.45 -34.10
CA PRO A 484 -25.42 -0.91 -33.92
C PRO A 484 -25.60 -0.10 -32.63
N ARG A 485 -24.73 -0.25 -31.62
CA ARG A 485 -24.74 0.59 -30.41
C ARG A 485 -24.54 2.06 -30.72
N LEU A 486 -23.82 2.41 -31.79
CA LEU A 486 -23.64 3.80 -32.24
C LEU A 486 -24.94 4.44 -32.74
N LEU A 487 -25.97 3.64 -33.03
CA LEU A 487 -27.31 4.15 -33.36
C LEU A 487 -28.18 4.41 -32.12
N THR A 488 -27.69 4.08 -30.93
CA THR A 488 -28.40 4.30 -29.66
C THR A 488 -27.89 5.57 -28.97
N ALA A 489 -28.72 6.18 -28.12
CA ALA A 489 -28.35 7.39 -27.38
C ALA A 489 -27.19 7.18 -26.37
N GLY A 490 -26.91 5.94 -25.97
CA GLY A 490 -25.94 5.61 -24.90
C GLY A 490 -24.53 6.14 -25.14
N PRO A 491 -23.80 5.66 -26.17
CA PRO A 491 -22.44 6.12 -26.45
C PRO A 491 -22.31 7.64 -26.61
N TRP A 492 -23.31 8.28 -27.22
CA TRP A 492 -23.35 9.74 -27.41
C TRP A 492 -23.61 10.49 -26.10
N ALA A 493 -24.48 9.98 -25.24
CA ALA A 493 -24.67 10.54 -23.90
C ALA A 493 -23.38 10.46 -23.08
N ALA A 494 -22.62 9.36 -23.18
CA ALA A 494 -21.31 9.25 -22.55
C ALA A 494 -20.34 10.33 -23.09
N ALA A 495 -20.29 10.53 -24.40
CA ALA A 495 -19.44 11.54 -25.03
C ALA A 495 -19.81 12.98 -24.61
N ILE A 496 -21.12 13.31 -24.61
CA ILE A 496 -21.62 14.62 -24.19
C ILE A 496 -21.27 14.87 -22.72
N VAL A 497 -21.55 13.92 -21.83
CA VAL A 497 -21.26 14.07 -20.40
C VAL A 497 -19.75 14.19 -20.15
N ALA A 498 -18.92 13.39 -20.82
CA ALA A 498 -17.46 13.53 -20.73
C ALA A 498 -17.01 14.93 -21.21
N GLY A 499 -17.58 15.41 -22.32
CA GLY A 499 -17.33 16.74 -22.86
C GLY A 499 -17.77 17.87 -21.92
N CYS A 500 -18.92 17.76 -21.24
CA CYS A 500 -19.36 18.75 -20.27
C CYS A 500 -18.42 18.82 -19.06
N VAL A 501 -18.00 17.67 -18.52
CA VAL A 501 -17.07 17.62 -17.38
C VAL A 501 -15.69 18.16 -17.77
N PHE A 502 -15.15 17.72 -18.91
CA PHE A 502 -13.87 18.23 -19.41
C PHE A 502 -13.97 19.70 -19.85
N GLY A 503 -15.15 20.14 -20.27
CA GLY A 503 -15.47 21.50 -20.66
C GLY A 503 -15.15 22.53 -19.57
N LEU A 504 -15.14 22.14 -18.29
CA LEU A 504 -14.68 22.99 -17.19
C LEU A 504 -13.22 23.43 -17.38
N ASN A 505 -12.34 22.51 -17.79
CA ASN A 505 -10.93 22.82 -18.05
C ASN A 505 -10.73 23.54 -19.39
N ILE A 506 -11.58 23.27 -20.39
CA ILE A 506 -11.57 24.03 -21.65
C ILE A 506 -11.95 25.49 -21.38
N TYR A 507 -13.03 25.72 -20.64
CA TYR A 507 -13.46 27.06 -20.25
C TYR A 507 -12.37 27.79 -19.47
N TRP A 508 -11.75 27.10 -18.50
CA TRP A 508 -10.61 27.67 -17.78
C TRP A 508 -9.47 28.10 -18.71
N ASN A 509 -9.09 27.24 -19.66
CA ASN A 509 -8.06 27.58 -20.65
C ASN A 509 -8.47 28.78 -21.51
N MET A 510 -9.72 28.86 -21.96
CA MET A 510 -10.24 30.01 -22.72
C MET A 510 -10.08 31.32 -21.94
N THR A 511 -10.39 31.31 -20.64
CA THR A 511 -10.27 32.48 -19.77
C THR A 511 -8.82 32.81 -19.36
N ASN A 512 -7.87 31.91 -19.61
CA ASN A 512 -6.45 32.04 -19.25
C ASN A 512 -5.53 31.97 -20.49
N GLY A 513 -6.00 32.42 -21.67
CA GLY A 513 -5.19 32.55 -22.88
C GLY A 513 -4.64 31.24 -23.44
N TRP A 514 -5.34 30.12 -23.22
CA TRP A 514 -4.96 28.77 -23.69
C TRP A 514 -3.58 28.29 -23.23
N VAL A 515 -3.07 28.84 -22.13
CA VAL A 515 -1.70 28.62 -21.65
C VAL A 515 -1.31 27.13 -21.53
N ALA A 516 -2.21 26.27 -21.04
CA ALA A 516 -1.89 24.85 -20.88
C ALA A 516 -1.88 24.08 -22.20
N LEU A 517 -2.63 24.54 -23.19
CA LEU A 517 -2.62 23.96 -24.54
C LEU A 517 -1.33 24.35 -25.28
N HIS A 518 -0.96 25.63 -25.25
CA HIS A 518 0.29 26.12 -25.83
C HIS A 518 1.51 25.39 -25.25
N HIS A 519 1.60 25.29 -23.92
CA HIS A 519 2.67 24.54 -23.27
C HIS A 519 2.70 23.05 -23.65
N THR A 520 1.53 22.42 -23.81
CA THR A 520 1.46 21.01 -24.24
C THR A 520 1.93 20.83 -25.69
N GLN A 521 1.60 21.80 -26.56
CA GLN A 521 2.05 21.82 -27.94
C GLN A 521 3.57 22.04 -28.04
N GLU A 522 4.12 23.00 -27.29
CA GLU A 522 5.55 23.28 -27.25
C GLU A 522 6.36 22.04 -26.88
N ILE A 523 5.99 21.33 -25.80
CA ILE A 523 6.70 20.10 -25.40
C ILE A 523 6.62 19.01 -26.50
N SER A 524 5.52 18.98 -27.26
CA SER A 524 5.34 18.00 -28.34
C SER A 524 6.15 18.37 -29.60
N GLN A 525 6.53 19.64 -29.75
CA GLN A 525 7.28 20.20 -30.89
C GLN A 525 8.73 20.60 -30.55
N ALA A 526 9.17 20.44 -29.31
CA ALA A 526 10.47 20.91 -28.78
C ALA A 526 11.73 20.21 -29.36
N SER A 527 11.59 19.34 -30.35
CA SER A 527 12.71 18.71 -31.06
C SER A 527 12.52 18.86 -32.56
N GLU A 528 13.60 19.04 -33.32
CA GLU A 528 13.55 19.04 -34.80
C GLU A 528 12.70 17.86 -35.29
N ASN A 529 11.66 18.17 -36.09
CA ASN A 529 10.73 17.19 -36.65
C ASN A 529 11.46 16.30 -37.67
N THR A 530 12.25 15.37 -37.17
CA THR A 530 13.00 14.41 -37.96
C THR A 530 12.44 13.02 -37.69
N VAL A 531 12.09 12.32 -38.76
CA VAL A 531 11.58 10.96 -38.70
C VAL A 531 12.67 10.04 -38.16
N SER A 532 12.41 9.34 -37.05
CA SER A 532 13.40 8.50 -36.36
C SER A 532 12.85 7.13 -35.96
N PHE A 533 13.25 6.09 -36.70
CA PHE A 533 12.99 4.69 -36.33
C PHE A 533 13.73 4.27 -35.05
N SER A 534 14.90 4.89 -34.77
CA SER A 534 15.66 4.64 -33.55
C SER A 534 14.87 5.11 -32.32
N SER A 535 14.32 6.33 -32.36
CA SER A 535 13.48 6.89 -31.29
C SER A 535 12.25 6.02 -31.04
N LEU A 536 11.59 5.55 -32.11
CA LEU A 536 10.46 4.61 -32.01
C LEU A 536 10.88 3.29 -31.34
N PHE A 537 11.99 2.68 -31.75
CA PHE A 537 12.45 1.42 -31.17
C PHE A 537 12.83 1.58 -29.69
N VAL A 538 13.57 2.64 -29.34
CA VAL A 538 13.93 2.96 -27.96
C VAL A 538 12.67 3.17 -27.12
N PHE A 539 11.67 3.88 -27.67
CA PHE A 539 10.38 4.08 -27.00
C PHE A 539 9.67 2.75 -26.73
N LEU A 540 9.52 1.87 -27.74
CA LEU A 540 8.86 0.58 -27.59
C LEU A 540 9.61 -0.35 -26.63
N ALA A 541 10.94 -0.42 -26.72
CA ALA A 541 11.77 -1.17 -25.79
C ALA A 541 11.61 -0.64 -24.35
N THR A 542 11.53 0.68 -24.20
CA THR A 542 11.27 1.31 -22.90
C THR A 542 9.91 0.87 -22.38
N GLN A 543 8.83 0.90 -23.19
CA GLN A 543 7.50 0.43 -22.77
C GLN A 543 7.54 -0.99 -22.20
N LEU A 544 8.25 -1.91 -22.86
CA LEU A 544 8.39 -3.29 -22.37
C LEU A 544 9.17 -3.37 -21.05
N LEU A 545 10.20 -2.54 -20.87
CA LEU A 545 10.98 -2.47 -19.64
C LEU A 545 10.15 -1.91 -18.48
N ILE A 546 9.45 -0.80 -18.70
CA ILE A 546 8.68 -0.12 -17.66
C ILE A 546 7.38 -0.85 -17.29
N PHE A 547 6.81 -1.65 -18.21
CA PHE A 547 5.74 -2.61 -17.90
C PHE A 547 6.25 -3.77 -17.03
N GLY A 548 7.54 -4.10 -17.14
CA GLY A 548 8.20 -5.16 -16.40
C GLY A 548 8.73 -6.25 -17.35
N PRO A 549 10.05 -6.50 -17.41
CA PRO A 549 10.64 -7.44 -18.37
C PRO A 549 10.01 -8.83 -18.34
N VAL A 550 9.66 -9.34 -17.16
CA VAL A 550 9.03 -10.67 -17.04
C VAL A 550 7.58 -10.67 -17.53
N TRP A 551 6.83 -9.58 -17.31
CA TRP A 551 5.44 -9.44 -17.79
C TRP A 551 5.40 -9.26 -19.30
N SER A 552 6.29 -8.45 -19.84
CA SER A 552 6.49 -8.28 -21.27
C SER A 552 6.88 -9.59 -21.95
N TYR A 553 7.88 -10.31 -21.41
CA TYR A 553 8.27 -11.63 -21.92
C TYR A 553 7.11 -12.63 -21.90
N LEU A 554 6.42 -12.74 -20.77
CA LEU A 554 5.29 -13.67 -20.61
C LEU A 554 4.16 -13.34 -21.58
N GLY A 555 3.79 -12.05 -21.68
CA GLY A 555 2.75 -11.57 -22.59
C GLY A 555 3.10 -11.88 -24.05
N LEU A 556 4.30 -11.52 -24.49
CA LEU A 556 4.76 -11.77 -25.86
C LEU A 556 4.83 -13.26 -26.18
N ARG A 557 5.36 -14.10 -25.28
CA ARG A 557 5.43 -15.56 -25.49
C ARG A 557 4.05 -16.20 -25.60
N LEU A 558 3.10 -15.80 -24.76
CA LEU A 558 1.74 -16.32 -24.81
C LEU A 558 0.97 -15.83 -26.03
N TRP A 559 1.18 -14.57 -26.43
CA TRP A 559 0.59 -14.00 -27.63
C TRP A 559 1.10 -14.69 -28.90
N LEU A 560 2.42 -14.81 -29.06
CA LEU A 560 3.06 -15.45 -30.22
C LEU A 560 2.82 -16.97 -30.24
N GLY A 561 2.69 -17.61 -29.07
CA GLY A 561 2.31 -19.01 -28.94
C GLY A 561 0.86 -19.31 -29.31
N LYS A 562 0.09 -18.30 -29.77
CA LYS A 562 -1.32 -18.41 -30.19
C LYS A 562 -2.20 -19.10 -29.15
N ALA A 563 -2.00 -18.79 -27.86
CA ALA A 563 -2.90 -19.26 -26.81
C ALA A 563 -4.34 -18.88 -27.18
N SER A 564 -5.22 -19.89 -27.32
CA SER A 564 -6.58 -19.65 -27.81
C SER A 564 -7.40 -18.96 -26.73
N THR A 565 -7.79 -17.72 -26.98
CA THR A 565 -8.59 -16.91 -26.04
C THR A 565 -10.10 -17.12 -26.22
N THR A 566 -10.53 -17.75 -27.32
CA THR A 566 -11.95 -17.92 -27.67
C THR A 566 -12.74 -18.75 -26.66
N ALA A 567 -12.07 -19.68 -25.96
CA ALA A 567 -12.68 -20.49 -24.91
C ALA A 567 -12.80 -19.75 -23.57
N VAL A 568 -12.24 -18.54 -23.44
CA VAL A 568 -12.06 -17.85 -22.15
C VAL A 568 -12.74 -16.49 -22.10
N ILE A 569 -12.75 -15.77 -23.22
CA ILE A 569 -13.32 -14.43 -23.31
C ILE A 569 -14.12 -14.31 -24.61
N LYS A 570 -15.22 -13.55 -24.58
CA LYS A 570 -15.98 -13.21 -25.78
C LYS A 570 -15.13 -12.40 -26.76
N THR A 571 -15.28 -12.66 -28.05
CA THR A 571 -14.51 -12.01 -29.11
C THR A 571 -14.63 -10.48 -29.07
N GLU A 572 -15.82 -9.94 -28.82
CA GLU A 572 -16.04 -8.50 -28.74
C GLU A 572 -15.27 -7.89 -27.56
N TYR A 573 -15.21 -8.59 -26.43
CA TYR A 573 -14.51 -8.09 -25.24
C TYR A 573 -12.99 -8.11 -25.43
N TRP A 574 -12.46 -9.17 -26.06
CA TRP A 574 -11.06 -9.23 -26.45
C TRP A 574 -10.70 -8.07 -27.39
N GLN A 575 -11.51 -7.84 -28.43
CA GLN A 575 -11.29 -6.75 -29.37
C GLN A 575 -11.35 -5.38 -28.67
N ALA A 576 -12.31 -5.14 -27.77
CA ALA A 576 -12.37 -3.89 -27.00
C ALA A 576 -11.10 -3.65 -26.18
N LEU A 577 -10.55 -4.68 -25.53
CA LEU A 577 -9.27 -4.57 -24.82
C LEU A 577 -8.11 -4.26 -25.77
N VAL A 578 -8.07 -4.90 -26.95
CA VAL A 578 -7.04 -4.62 -27.96
C VAL A 578 -7.12 -3.17 -28.44
N PHE A 579 -8.29 -2.70 -28.87
CA PHE A 579 -8.45 -1.31 -29.32
C PHE A 579 -8.04 -0.31 -28.24
N THR A 580 -8.58 -0.44 -27.01
CA THR A 580 -8.28 0.50 -25.93
C THR A 580 -6.81 0.48 -25.48
N THR A 581 -6.12 -0.66 -25.58
CA THR A 581 -4.69 -0.78 -25.27
C THR A 581 -3.82 -0.16 -26.36
N PHE A 582 -4.07 -0.56 -27.61
CA PHE A 582 -3.19 -0.21 -28.71
C PHE A 582 -3.45 1.20 -29.26
N THR A 583 -4.63 1.81 -29.06
CA THR A 583 -4.87 3.20 -29.49
C THR A 583 -3.86 4.17 -28.88
N ILE A 584 -3.66 4.14 -27.55
CA ILE A 584 -2.67 5.02 -26.91
C ILE A 584 -1.23 4.62 -27.27
N LEU A 585 -0.94 3.32 -27.36
CA LEU A 585 0.41 2.85 -27.67
C LEU A 585 0.82 3.26 -29.09
N VAL A 586 -0.08 3.13 -30.07
CA VAL A 586 0.13 3.56 -31.46
C VAL A 586 0.23 5.08 -31.54
N ALA A 587 -0.68 5.82 -30.90
CA ALA A 587 -0.66 7.28 -30.94
C ALA A 587 0.67 7.86 -30.44
N ILE A 588 1.17 7.38 -29.29
CA ILE A 588 2.45 7.85 -28.75
C ILE A 588 3.65 7.25 -29.49
N SER A 589 3.51 6.07 -30.11
CA SER A 589 4.55 5.54 -31.01
C SER A 589 4.72 6.41 -32.26
N LEU A 590 3.61 6.89 -32.85
CA LEU A 590 3.65 7.85 -33.96
C LEU A 590 4.28 9.16 -33.51
N GLN A 591 3.96 9.65 -32.30
CA GLN A 591 4.65 10.80 -31.71
C GLN A 591 6.16 10.52 -31.59
N ALA A 592 6.57 9.38 -31.06
CA ALA A 592 7.98 9.01 -30.87
C ALA A 592 8.76 8.84 -32.19
N PHE A 593 8.03 8.56 -33.28
CA PHE A 593 8.57 8.43 -34.63
C PHE A 593 8.83 9.78 -35.29
N ILE A 594 8.00 10.79 -34.99
CA ILE A 594 8.04 12.12 -35.62
C ILE A 594 8.79 13.13 -34.74
N SER A 595 8.78 12.93 -33.42
CA SER A 595 9.30 13.83 -32.39
C SER A 595 9.68 13.03 -31.13
N ARG A 596 10.24 13.70 -30.12
CA ARG A 596 10.55 13.06 -28.84
C ARG A 596 9.25 12.68 -28.09
N ALA A 597 9.19 11.45 -27.57
CA ALA A 597 8.11 11.00 -26.70
C ALA A 597 8.65 10.49 -25.36
N PHE A 598 8.06 10.94 -24.25
CA PHE A 598 8.41 10.44 -22.93
C PHE A 598 7.70 9.11 -22.65
N ALA A 599 8.39 8.22 -21.94
CA ALA A 599 7.93 6.87 -21.70
C ALA A 599 6.58 6.81 -20.95
N ASN A 600 6.34 7.73 -20.01
CA ASN A 600 5.10 7.79 -19.22
C ASN A 600 3.88 8.30 -20.03
N TRP A 601 4.06 8.87 -21.22
CA TRP A 601 2.94 9.37 -22.02
C TRP A 601 2.01 8.26 -22.50
N ALA A 602 2.57 7.09 -22.84
CA ALA A 602 1.77 5.91 -23.17
C ALA A 602 1.38 5.08 -21.95
N GLY A 603 1.83 5.44 -20.73
CA GLY A 603 1.64 4.65 -19.51
C GLY A 603 0.28 3.96 -19.34
N PRO A 604 -0.87 4.58 -19.68
CA PRO A 604 -2.18 3.93 -19.59
C PRO A 604 -2.34 2.61 -20.36
N TRP A 605 -1.55 2.35 -21.41
CA TRP A 605 -1.59 1.07 -22.13
C TRP A 605 -1.38 -0.12 -21.18
N MET A 606 -0.62 0.08 -20.09
CA MET A 606 -0.32 -0.94 -19.10
C MET A 606 -1.55 -1.46 -18.34
N ILE A 607 -2.62 -0.67 -18.26
CA ILE A 607 -3.92 -1.12 -17.73
C ILE A 607 -4.47 -2.24 -18.63
N GLY A 608 -4.54 -1.95 -19.92
CA GLY A 608 -4.97 -2.89 -20.94
C GLY A 608 -3.99 -4.06 -21.10
N GLY A 609 -2.69 -3.81 -21.06
CA GLY A 609 -1.63 -4.83 -21.05
C GLY A 609 -1.78 -5.82 -19.90
N SER A 610 -2.06 -5.34 -18.69
CA SER A 610 -2.32 -6.20 -17.52
C SER A 610 -3.53 -7.11 -17.73
N LEU A 611 -4.61 -6.57 -18.31
CA LEU A 611 -5.83 -7.33 -18.64
C LEU A 611 -5.57 -8.37 -19.74
N LEU A 612 -4.91 -7.98 -20.84
CA LEU A 612 -4.58 -8.86 -21.96
C LEU A 612 -3.69 -10.01 -21.51
N VAL A 613 -2.62 -9.73 -20.76
CA VAL A 613 -1.70 -10.76 -20.25
C VAL A 613 -2.42 -11.69 -19.26
N ALA A 614 -3.33 -11.17 -18.44
CA ALA A 614 -4.12 -12.00 -17.53
C ALA A 614 -5.07 -12.96 -18.26
N VAL A 615 -5.74 -12.49 -19.32
CA VAL A 615 -6.58 -13.34 -20.18
C VAL A 615 -5.74 -14.43 -20.84
N LEU A 616 -4.57 -14.08 -21.40
CA LEU A 616 -3.66 -15.05 -22.01
C LEU A 616 -3.14 -16.08 -20.99
N CYS A 617 -2.78 -15.63 -19.78
CA CYS A 617 -2.37 -16.53 -18.71
C CYS A 617 -3.49 -17.50 -18.33
N ARG A 618 -4.73 -17.01 -18.26
CA ARG A 618 -5.88 -17.83 -17.92
C ARG A 618 -6.17 -18.87 -19.00
N ALA A 619 -6.10 -18.48 -20.27
CA ALA A 619 -6.20 -19.40 -21.41
C ALA A 619 -5.13 -20.49 -21.35
N ASN A 620 -3.87 -20.11 -21.16
CA ASN A 620 -2.77 -21.07 -21.03
C ASN A 620 -2.94 -22.03 -19.84
N GLN A 621 -3.42 -21.55 -18.69
CA GLN A 621 -3.70 -22.40 -17.53
C GLN A 621 -4.80 -23.44 -17.80
N LEU A 622 -5.88 -23.02 -18.46
CA LEU A 622 -6.98 -23.93 -18.81
C LEU A 622 -6.55 -24.97 -19.85
N GLN A 623 -5.76 -24.57 -20.86
CA GLN A 623 -5.17 -25.51 -21.82
C GLN A 623 -4.21 -26.50 -21.15
N TYR A 624 -3.38 -26.04 -20.22
CA TYR A 624 -2.49 -26.91 -19.44
C TYR A 624 -3.27 -27.93 -18.59
N GLN A 625 -4.37 -27.51 -17.96
CA GLN A 625 -5.27 -28.41 -17.22
C GLN A 625 -5.96 -29.43 -18.12
N ALA A 626 -6.25 -29.05 -19.36
CA ALA A 626 -6.80 -29.94 -20.39
C ALA A 626 -5.75 -30.83 -21.08
N GLY A 627 -4.47 -30.76 -20.68
CA GLY A 627 -3.38 -31.57 -21.24
C GLY A 627 -2.83 -31.10 -22.59
N SER A 628 -3.31 -29.98 -23.14
CA SER A 628 -2.92 -29.45 -24.45
C SER A 628 -2.00 -28.23 -24.40
N GLY A 629 -1.70 -27.73 -23.20
CA GLY A 629 -0.88 -26.54 -22.97
C GLY A 629 0.42 -26.80 -22.20
N ASN A 630 1.18 -25.74 -21.94
CA ASN A 630 2.41 -25.77 -21.13
C ASN A 630 2.20 -25.07 -19.78
N ALA A 631 3.07 -25.34 -18.81
CA ALA A 631 2.98 -24.74 -17.47
C ALA A 631 3.61 -23.32 -17.38
N LEU A 632 3.70 -22.59 -18.51
CA LEU A 632 4.44 -21.32 -18.59
C LEU A 632 3.86 -20.29 -17.62
N SER A 633 2.55 -20.07 -17.64
CA SER A 633 1.90 -19.09 -16.75
C SER A 633 2.08 -19.45 -15.29
N LYS A 634 1.94 -20.74 -14.93
CA LYS A 634 2.14 -21.22 -13.55
C LYS A 634 3.57 -20.96 -13.07
N THR A 635 4.56 -21.09 -13.95
CA THR A 635 5.99 -20.94 -13.63
C THR A 635 6.39 -19.46 -13.52
N TRP A 636 5.95 -18.63 -14.45
CA TRP A 636 6.44 -17.26 -14.59
C TRP A 636 5.65 -16.22 -13.80
N LEU A 637 4.37 -16.46 -13.46
CA LEU A 637 3.59 -15.51 -12.64
C LEU A 637 4.21 -15.29 -11.25
N ALA A 638 4.57 -16.36 -10.55
CA ALA A 638 5.21 -16.24 -9.24
C ALA A 638 6.60 -15.60 -9.34
N ARG A 639 7.41 -16.03 -10.31
CA ARG A 639 8.76 -15.48 -10.55
C ARG A 639 8.72 -14.00 -10.91
N GLY A 640 7.82 -13.60 -11.79
CA GLY A 640 7.64 -12.21 -12.17
C GLY A 640 7.16 -11.36 -11.00
N ALA A 641 6.23 -11.85 -10.19
CA ALA A 641 5.77 -11.10 -9.02
C ALA A 641 6.91 -10.88 -8.02
N VAL A 642 7.66 -11.95 -7.70
CA VAL A 642 8.82 -11.86 -6.80
C VAL A 642 9.90 -10.95 -7.37
N ALA A 643 10.30 -11.13 -8.64
CA ALA A 643 11.36 -10.34 -9.27
C ALA A 643 11.04 -8.85 -9.29
N HIS A 644 9.82 -8.46 -9.67
CA HIS A 644 9.46 -7.05 -9.70
C HIS A 644 9.21 -6.48 -8.30
N LEU A 645 8.72 -7.27 -7.33
CA LEU A 645 8.64 -6.80 -5.94
C LEU A 645 10.02 -6.58 -5.33
N LEU A 646 11.00 -7.45 -5.63
CA LEU A 646 12.40 -7.26 -5.23
C LEU A 646 13.00 -6.01 -5.89
N LEU A 647 12.76 -5.81 -7.20
CA LEU A 647 13.21 -4.62 -7.92
C LEU A 647 12.62 -3.33 -7.30
N LEU A 648 11.32 -3.33 -7.02
CA LEU A 648 10.64 -2.20 -6.38
C LEU A 648 11.13 -1.97 -4.96
N SER A 649 11.34 -3.03 -4.19
CA SER A 649 11.90 -2.95 -2.84
C SER A 649 13.33 -2.41 -2.84
N ALA A 650 14.16 -2.83 -3.80
CA ALA A 650 15.51 -2.33 -3.98
C ALA A 650 15.50 -0.83 -4.35
N PHE A 651 14.55 -0.40 -5.18
CA PHE A 651 14.36 1.02 -5.47
C PHE A 651 13.96 1.81 -4.22
N PHE A 652 12.94 1.36 -3.47
CA PHE A 652 12.47 2.07 -2.27
C PHE A 652 13.53 2.17 -1.16
N HIS A 653 14.37 1.14 -1.03
CA HIS A 653 15.40 1.04 0.00
C HIS A 653 16.82 1.22 -0.55
N PHE A 654 16.96 1.98 -1.63
CA PHE A 654 18.22 2.14 -2.35
C PHE A 654 19.35 2.70 -1.45
N PRO A 655 19.14 3.75 -0.64
CA PRO A 655 20.20 4.25 0.26
C PRO A 655 20.63 3.21 1.31
N GLN A 656 19.68 2.42 1.84
CA GLN A 656 20.01 1.34 2.77
C GLN A 656 20.80 0.22 2.10
N MET A 657 20.54 -0.03 0.82
CA MET A 657 21.32 -0.99 0.02
C MET A 657 22.74 -0.49 -0.23
N LEU A 658 22.93 0.79 -0.55
CA LEU A 658 24.27 1.39 -0.67
C LEU A 658 25.06 1.24 0.65
N ASN A 659 24.43 1.59 1.78
CA ASN A 659 25.03 1.45 3.11
C ASN A 659 25.38 -0.01 3.45
N ALA A 660 24.50 -0.97 3.13
CA ALA A 660 24.75 -2.39 3.35
C ALA A 660 25.90 -2.96 2.50
N LEU A 661 26.20 -2.32 1.36
CA LEU A 661 27.29 -2.67 0.46
C LEU A 661 28.56 -1.84 0.69
N ASP A 662 28.57 -0.97 1.72
CA ASP A 662 29.65 -0.01 2.01
C ASP A 662 30.00 0.89 0.79
N ILE A 663 28.97 1.26 0.01
CA ILE A 663 29.10 2.17 -1.13
C ILE A 663 28.68 3.56 -0.68
N THR A 664 29.59 4.53 -0.77
CA THR A 664 29.27 5.93 -0.46
C THR A 664 28.24 6.49 -1.45
N PRO A 665 27.12 7.05 -0.98
CA PRO A 665 26.16 7.74 -1.83
C PRO A 665 26.76 9.00 -2.49
N SER A 666 26.36 9.24 -3.74
CA SER A 666 26.79 10.37 -4.58
C SER A 666 25.69 10.76 -5.55
N LYS A 667 25.83 11.93 -6.18
CA LYS A 667 24.91 12.38 -7.25
C LYS A 667 24.78 11.36 -8.40
N LYS A 668 25.83 10.57 -8.67
CA LYS A 668 25.88 9.63 -9.80
C LYS A 668 25.21 8.29 -9.51
N ASN A 669 25.24 7.82 -8.27
CA ASN A 669 24.76 6.48 -7.90
C ASN A 669 23.42 6.51 -7.15
N ASP A 670 23.03 7.62 -6.51
CA ASP A 670 21.77 7.71 -5.78
C ASP A 670 20.63 8.23 -6.70
N PRO A 671 19.57 7.43 -6.97
CA PRO A 671 18.43 7.86 -7.78
C PRO A 671 17.61 9.00 -7.13
N TYR A 672 17.77 9.22 -5.82
CA TYR A 672 17.07 10.24 -5.04
C TYR A 672 17.87 11.55 -4.90
N HIS A 673 19.04 11.68 -5.55
CA HIS A 673 19.86 12.88 -5.41
C HIS A 673 19.14 14.20 -5.73
N ARG A 674 18.11 14.16 -6.59
CA ARG A 674 17.35 15.35 -6.99
C ARG A 674 16.49 15.96 -5.88
N VAL A 675 16.12 15.17 -4.88
CA VAL A 675 15.29 15.61 -3.74
C VAL A 675 16.11 15.83 -2.46
N ALA A 676 17.38 15.43 -2.45
CA ALA A 676 18.25 15.57 -1.31
C ALA A 676 18.64 17.05 -1.06
N GLY A 677 18.87 17.42 0.20
CA GLY A 677 19.33 18.75 0.63
C GLY A 677 18.25 19.84 0.72
N TRP A 678 17.11 19.72 0.03
CA TRP A 678 16.09 20.78 0.03
C TRP A 678 15.40 21.01 1.38
N ASN A 679 15.19 19.95 2.16
CA ASN A 679 14.64 20.06 3.52
C ASN A 679 15.58 20.86 4.44
N GLU A 680 16.89 20.64 4.33
CA GLU A 680 17.91 21.35 5.11
C GLU A 680 17.96 22.84 4.75
N LEU A 681 17.88 23.16 3.45
CA LEU A 681 17.81 24.54 2.98
C LEU A 681 16.52 25.23 3.45
N GLY A 682 15.37 24.54 3.36
CA GLY A 682 14.09 25.06 3.84
C GLY A 682 14.08 25.30 5.35
N ALA A 683 14.68 24.39 6.13
CA ALA A 683 14.81 24.55 7.57
C ALA A 683 15.66 25.77 7.97
N GLN A 684 16.70 26.09 7.19
CA GLN A 684 17.51 27.31 7.38
C GLN A 684 16.76 28.59 6.95
N LEU A 685 15.93 28.52 5.91
CA LEU A 685 15.16 29.67 5.43
C LEU A 685 13.96 30.00 6.32
N LYS A 686 13.32 28.99 6.92
CA LYS A 686 12.14 29.15 7.78
C LYS A 686 12.26 30.23 8.87
N PRO A 687 13.33 30.28 9.70
CA PRO A 687 13.47 31.35 10.70
C PRO A 687 13.64 32.74 10.08
N ILE A 688 14.21 32.84 8.87
CA ILE A 688 14.35 34.11 8.15
C ILE A 688 12.97 34.61 7.72
N LEU A 689 12.13 33.74 7.15
CA LEU A 689 10.75 34.11 6.79
C LEU A 689 9.94 34.53 8.02
N ALA A 690 10.14 33.87 9.16
CA ALA A 690 9.47 34.24 10.42
C ALA A 690 9.89 35.63 10.94
N GLN A 691 11.13 36.07 10.66
CA GLN A 691 11.61 37.42 11.01
C GLN A 691 10.96 38.51 10.15
N TYR A 692 10.53 38.18 8.93
CA TYR A 692 9.94 39.11 7.96
C TYR A 692 8.55 38.64 7.52
N PRO A 693 7.53 38.68 8.41
CA PRO A 693 6.21 38.08 8.15
C PRO A 693 5.43 38.75 7.00
N SER A 694 5.75 40.00 6.65
CA SER A 694 5.18 40.72 5.50
C SER A 694 5.90 40.44 4.18
N ALA A 695 7.02 39.72 4.22
CA ALA A 695 7.84 39.48 3.04
C ALA A 695 7.37 38.26 2.26
N LYS A 696 7.29 38.41 0.92
CA LYS A 696 6.99 37.30 0.02
C LYS A 696 8.27 36.55 -0.35
N LEU A 697 8.22 35.23 -0.44
CA LEU A 697 9.36 34.46 -0.95
C LEU A 697 9.46 34.68 -2.46
N ALA A 698 10.61 35.18 -2.91
CA ALA A 698 10.84 35.57 -4.28
C ALA A 698 12.02 34.86 -4.93
N SER A 699 11.95 34.61 -6.23
CA SER A 699 13.07 34.05 -7.00
C SER A 699 12.88 34.22 -8.51
N GLU A 700 14.00 34.17 -9.24
CA GLU A 700 14.06 33.94 -10.68
C GLU A 700 13.90 32.44 -11.07
N SER A 701 13.94 31.55 -10.08
CA SER A 701 13.95 30.09 -10.26
C SER A 701 12.67 29.46 -9.70
N ARG A 702 11.90 28.81 -10.58
CA ARG A 702 10.66 28.10 -10.22
C ARG A 702 10.89 26.92 -9.29
N ASP A 703 12.04 26.26 -9.41
CA ASP A 703 12.45 25.15 -8.58
C ASP A 703 12.84 25.60 -7.17
N ILE A 704 13.51 26.74 -7.02
CA ILE A 704 13.72 27.37 -5.71
C ILE A 704 12.38 27.69 -5.05
N LEU A 705 11.46 28.34 -5.76
CA LEU A 705 10.13 28.65 -5.22
C LEU A 705 9.37 27.38 -4.82
N ALA A 706 9.37 26.35 -5.66
CA ALA A 706 8.70 25.09 -5.37
C ALA A 706 9.26 24.42 -4.10
N TYR A 707 10.57 24.18 -4.04
CA TYR A 707 11.18 23.47 -2.92
C TYR A 707 11.21 24.31 -1.64
N LEU A 708 11.73 25.54 -1.70
CA LEU A 708 11.86 26.36 -0.49
C LEU A 708 10.51 26.87 -0.02
N GLY A 709 9.56 27.14 -0.92
CA GLY A 709 8.18 27.46 -0.55
C GLY A 709 7.56 26.36 0.29
N TYR A 710 7.65 25.11 -0.16
CA TYR A 710 7.13 23.97 0.60
C TYR A 710 7.87 23.73 1.92
N TYR A 711 9.21 23.64 1.91
CA TYR A 711 9.96 23.25 3.11
C TYR A 711 10.09 24.37 4.15
N ALA A 712 10.10 25.63 3.73
CA ALA A 712 10.24 26.77 4.65
C ALA A 712 8.88 27.32 5.13
N ALA A 713 7.84 27.27 4.29
CA ALA A 713 6.54 27.86 4.58
C ALA A 713 5.36 26.99 4.05
N PRO A 714 5.23 25.72 4.50
CA PRO A 714 4.11 24.89 4.08
C PRO A 714 2.77 25.55 4.46
N GLY A 715 1.78 25.43 3.59
CA GLY A 715 0.45 26.04 3.73
C GLY A 715 0.35 27.48 3.24
N SER A 716 1.47 28.13 2.88
CA SER A 716 1.50 29.51 2.39
C SER A 716 1.74 29.56 0.88
N PHE A 717 1.08 30.51 0.21
CA PHE A 717 1.33 30.86 -1.20
C PHE A 717 1.70 32.34 -1.35
N GLU A 718 2.51 32.86 -0.41
CA GLU A 718 3.01 34.23 -0.43
C GLU A 718 4.31 34.34 -1.24
N PHE A 719 4.17 34.29 -2.57
CA PHE A 719 5.30 34.26 -3.50
C PHE A 719 5.38 35.49 -4.41
N ALA A 720 6.57 35.72 -4.99
CA ALA A 720 6.78 36.66 -6.07
C ALA A 720 7.82 36.12 -7.09
N ARG A 721 7.50 36.17 -8.37
CA ARG A 721 8.30 35.58 -9.45
C ARG A 721 8.98 36.67 -10.27
N TRP A 722 10.32 36.62 -10.35
CA TRP A 722 11.09 37.51 -11.22
C TRP A 722 10.99 37.07 -12.68
N ASN A 723 10.16 37.75 -13.46
CA ASN A 723 10.05 37.52 -14.90
C ASN A 723 9.86 38.85 -15.66
N PRO A 724 10.93 39.38 -16.26
CA PRO A 724 10.89 40.68 -16.94
C PRO A 724 10.06 40.64 -18.23
N ASN A 725 9.98 39.49 -18.91
CA ASN A 725 9.21 39.33 -20.14
C ASN A 725 7.74 39.00 -19.84
N GLN A 726 6.84 39.96 -20.08
CA GLN A 726 5.40 39.78 -19.84
C GLN A 726 4.75 38.72 -20.74
N ASN A 727 5.28 38.56 -21.95
CA ASN A 727 4.69 37.69 -22.96
C ASN A 727 5.19 36.24 -22.84
N ASN A 728 6.20 36.00 -22.01
CA ASN A 728 6.81 34.69 -21.83
C ASN A 728 6.41 34.05 -20.50
N ILE A 729 5.29 33.34 -20.49
CA ILE A 729 4.80 32.58 -19.32
C ILE A 729 5.34 31.15 -19.39
N ARG A 730 6.28 30.80 -18.51
CA ARG A 730 7.00 29.51 -18.56
C ARG A 730 6.60 28.52 -17.46
N ASP A 731 5.89 29.01 -16.46
CA ASP A 731 5.41 28.23 -15.33
C ASP A 731 4.24 28.93 -14.61
N TYR A 732 3.73 28.27 -13.57
CA TYR A 732 2.58 28.70 -12.79
C TYR A 732 2.86 29.94 -11.95
N TYR A 733 4.10 30.16 -11.53
CA TYR A 733 4.46 31.34 -10.77
C TYR A 733 4.54 32.56 -11.69
N ASP A 734 5.05 32.38 -12.92
CA ASP A 734 5.00 33.42 -13.96
C ASP A 734 3.55 33.85 -14.22
N LEU A 735 2.59 32.90 -14.17
CA LEU A 735 1.16 33.12 -14.41
C LEU A 735 0.43 33.81 -13.23
N LYS A 736 0.81 33.51 -11.98
CA LYS A 736 -0.01 33.88 -10.79
C LYS A 736 0.59 34.95 -9.89
N VAL A 737 1.92 35.11 -9.87
CA VAL A 737 2.60 35.89 -8.84
C VAL A 737 3.78 36.68 -9.42
N ASN A 738 3.61 37.32 -10.58
CA ASN A 738 4.70 38.09 -11.19
C ASN A 738 5.07 39.31 -10.32
N LEU A 739 6.36 39.60 -10.16
CA LEU A 739 6.83 40.76 -9.39
C LEU A 739 6.26 42.11 -9.86
N ARG A 740 5.85 42.22 -11.12
CA ARG A 740 5.22 43.43 -11.68
C ARG A 740 3.93 43.82 -10.95
N GLU A 741 3.22 42.88 -10.35
CA GLU A 741 2.00 43.14 -9.57
C GLU A 741 2.27 43.99 -8.31
N TRP A 742 3.54 44.07 -7.89
CA TRP A 742 3.97 44.77 -6.69
C TRP A 742 4.77 46.04 -7.01
N GLN A 743 4.54 46.64 -8.17
CA GLN A 743 5.19 47.88 -8.60
C GLN A 743 4.32 49.12 -8.29
N GLY A 744 4.96 50.23 -7.93
CA GLY A 744 4.33 51.54 -7.80
C GLY A 744 4.28 52.07 -6.36
N PRO A 745 3.79 53.30 -6.16
CA PRO A 745 3.90 53.99 -4.86
C PRO A 745 3.28 53.23 -3.69
N ALA A 746 2.17 52.52 -3.92
CA ALA A 746 1.46 51.72 -2.92
C ALA A 746 2.30 50.54 -2.37
N PHE A 747 3.30 50.07 -3.12
CA PHE A 747 4.14 48.91 -2.78
C PHE A 747 5.59 49.29 -2.50
N SER A 748 5.89 50.58 -2.32
CA SER A 748 7.23 51.11 -2.05
C SER A 748 7.93 50.48 -0.82
N ASN A 749 7.16 49.95 0.13
CA ASN A 749 7.65 49.26 1.32
C ASN A 749 7.40 47.74 1.29
N GLN A 750 6.87 47.17 0.20
CA GLN A 750 6.67 45.72 0.09
C GLN A 750 8.03 45.01 0.17
N GLN A 751 8.10 43.99 1.02
CA GLN A 751 9.31 43.23 1.27
C GLN A 751 9.29 41.91 0.51
N PHE A 752 10.47 41.44 0.12
CA PHE A 752 10.69 40.15 -0.53
C PHE A 752 11.91 39.48 0.08
N ILE A 753 11.77 38.20 0.42
CA ILE A 753 12.91 37.32 0.71
C ILE A 753 13.29 36.67 -0.61
N PHE A 754 14.30 37.22 -1.27
CA PHE A 754 14.75 36.77 -2.57
C PHE A 754 15.82 35.68 -2.43
N ALA A 755 15.54 34.50 -2.97
CA ALA A 755 16.42 33.34 -2.94
C ALA A 755 16.91 33.00 -4.35
N THR A 756 18.22 32.87 -4.55
CA THR A 756 18.84 32.61 -5.86
C THR A 756 20.06 31.69 -5.75
N ARG A 757 20.39 30.97 -6.83
CA ARG A 757 21.55 30.07 -6.90
C ARG A 757 22.88 30.80 -7.10
N ALA A 758 22.84 32.05 -7.52
CA ALA A 758 24.02 32.86 -7.79
C ALA A 758 23.94 34.19 -7.00
N PRO A 759 25.06 34.91 -6.81
CA PRO A 759 25.00 36.27 -6.27
C PRO A 759 24.04 37.16 -7.08
N LEU A 760 23.29 38.03 -6.40
CA LEU A 760 22.27 38.86 -7.04
C LEU A 760 22.94 39.82 -8.06
N PRO A 761 22.55 39.80 -9.34
CA PRO A 761 23.11 40.72 -10.34
C PRO A 761 22.82 42.18 -9.97
N GLN A 762 23.76 43.08 -10.29
CA GLN A 762 23.60 44.50 -9.98
C GLN A 762 22.38 45.12 -10.66
N GLU A 763 22.07 44.70 -11.90
CA GLU A 763 20.88 45.16 -12.62
C GLU A 763 19.58 44.78 -11.90
N THR A 764 19.50 43.55 -11.37
CA THR A 764 18.38 43.08 -10.55
C THR A 764 18.30 43.86 -9.24
N ALA A 765 19.45 44.14 -8.61
CA ALA A 765 19.50 44.91 -7.37
C ALA A 765 18.99 46.36 -7.56
N ASN A 766 19.30 46.98 -8.70
CA ASN A 766 18.87 48.34 -9.04
C ASN A 766 17.35 48.47 -9.23
N SER A 767 16.64 47.36 -9.42
CA SER A 767 15.16 47.33 -9.49
C SER A 767 14.45 47.47 -8.15
N PHE A 768 15.18 47.62 -7.04
CA PHE A 768 14.60 47.74 -5.70
C PHE A 768 15.11 48.98 -4.96
N ASN A 769 14.27 49.58 -4.11
CA ASN A 769 14.64 50.72 -3.27
C ASN A 769 15.75 50.38 -2.27
N LYS A 770 15.68 49.16 -1.71
CA LYS A 770 16.69 48.68 -0.76
C LYS A 770 16.97 47.21 -0.99
N VAL A 771 18.25 46.87 -0.99
CA VAL A 771 18.76 45.51 -1.11
C VAL A 771 19.67 45.24 0.08
N THR A 772 19.46 44.13 0.78
CA THR A 772 20.29 43.71 1.90
C THR A 772 20.56 42.23 1.80
N LYS A 773 21.82 41.83 1.64
CA LYS A 773 22.21 40.42 1.72
C LYS A 773 22.00 39.96 3.16
N LEU A 774 21.15 38.96 3.37
CA LEU A 774 20.87 38.43 4.70
C LEU A 774 21.88 37.34 5.06
N THR A 775 21.96 36.29 4.23
CA THR A 775 22.81 35.14 4.49
C THR A 775 23.00 34.27 3.24
N GLU A 776 23.80 33.21 3.38
CA GLU A 776 23.88 32.08 2.47
C GLU A 776 23.41 30.83 3.21
N ILE A 777 22.41 30.14 2.67
CA ILE A 777 21.96 28.84 3.17
C ILE A 777 22.61 27.74 2.34
N ASN A 778 23.04 26.67 2.99
CA ASN A 778 23.86 25.63 2.35
C ASN A 778 23.40 24.23 2.76
N ALA A 779 23.50 23.28 1.84
CA ALA A 779 23.28 21.87 2.09
C ALA A 779 24.34 21.06 1.33
N ALA A 780 24.79 19.95 1.88
CA ALA A 780 25.77 19.08 1.24
C ALA A 780 25.28 17.63 1.32
N PRO A 781 24.18 17.29 0.62
CA PRO A 781 23.60 15.94 0.68
C PRO A 781 24.61 14.86 0.27
N TYR A 782 25.54 15.20 -0.63
CA TYR A 782 26.69 14.37 -0.99
C TYR A 782 27.94 15.23 -1.13
N ALA A 783 29.12 14.61 -0.99
CA ALA A 783 30.41 15.29 -1.16
C ALA A 783 30.58 15.91 -2.57
N ASP A 784 30.01 15.29 -3.61
CA ASP A 784 30.05 15.75 -5.00
C ASP A 784 28.86 16.65 -5.40
N MET A 785 28.02 17.04 -4.43
CA MET A 785 26.82 17.85 -4.66
C MET A 785 26.62 18.91 -3.57
N PRO A 786 27.54 19.89 -3.43
CA PRO A 786 27.28 21.05 -2.59
C PRO A 786 26.14 21.89 -3.20
N MET A 787 25.21 22.30 -2.36
CA MET A 787 24.11 23.21 -2.69
C MET A 787 24.27 24.50 -1.90
N LYS A 788 24.18 25.63 -2.60
CA LYS A 788 24.25 26.97 -2.02
C LYS A 788 23.14 27.83 -2.59
N VAL A 789 22.43 28.55 -1.72
CA VAL A 789 21.42 29.53 -2.09
C VAL A 789 21.70 30.83 -1.34
N TYR A 790 21.78 31.93 -2.08
CA TYR A 790 21.97 33.27 -1.55
C TYR A 790 20.60 33.87 -1.22
N VAL A 791 20.47 34.45 -0.02
CA VAL A 791 19.21 35.00 0.48
C VAL A 791 19.36 36.49 0.74
N TYR A 792 18.48 37.28 0.13
CA TYR A 792 18.46 38.75 0.23
C TYR A 792 17.10 39.22 0.73
N LEU A 793 17.09 40.32 1.47
CA LEU A 793 15.90 41.14 1.70
C LEU A 793 15.89 42.24 0.64
N LEU A 794 14.86 42.22 -0.22
CA LEU A 794 14.62 43.27 -1.20
C LEU A 794 13.36 44.04 -0.79
N VAL A 795 13.37 45.37 -0.92
CA VAL A 795 12.26 46.24 -0.52
C VAL A 795 11.93 47.21 -1.64
N GLY A 796 10.63 47.32 -1.95
CA GLY A 796 10.09 48.30 -2.88
C GLY A 796 10.54 48.07 -4.31
N PHE A 797 9.81 47.24 -5.05
CA PHE A 797 10.12 46.96 -6.46
C PHE A 797 9.75 48.16 -7.35
N ASN A 798 10.73 48.68 -8.07
CA ASN A 798 10.62 49.89 -8.90
C ASN A 798 10.35 49.58 -10.38
N GLY A 799 10.39 48.31 -10.78
CA GLY A 799 10.22 47.87 -12.16
C GLY A 799 11.46 47.13 -12.70
N TYR A 800 11.27 46.42 -13.81
CA TYR A 800 12.35 45.68 -14.47
C TYR A 800 13.32 46.61 -15.20
N PRO A 801 14.62 46.30 -15.25
CA PRO A 801 15.60 47.13 -15.96
C PRO A 801 15.33 47.09 -17.47
N ALA A 802 15.63 48.19 -18.17
CA ALA A 802 15.37 48.32 -19.61
C ALA A 802 16.10 47.26 -20.45
N SER A 803 17.33 46.87 -20.06
CA SER A 803 18.11 45.78 -20.67
C SER A 803 17.39 44.43 -20.65
N ALA A 804 16.71 44.12 -19.54
CA ALA A 804 15.96 42.87 -19.39
C ALA A 804 14.60 42.89 -20.11
N GLN A 805 14.15 44.07 -20.56
CA GLN A 805 12.95 44.23 -21.39
C GLN A 805 13.28 44.19 -22.89
N SER A 806 14.53 44.45 -23.30
CA SER A 806 14.97 44.51 -24.70
C SER A 806 15.51 43.20 -25.30
N GLU A 807 15.84 42.17 -24.49
CA GLU A 807 16.07 40.79 -24.98
C GLU A 807 14.79 40.14 -25.60
N VAL A 808 13.74 40.95 -25.80
CA VAL A 808 12.40 40.58 -26.26
C VAL A 808 12.21 40.77 -27.77
N ASP A 809 13.02 41.61 -28.44
CA ASP A 809 12.79 41.94 -29.86
C ASP A 809 13.65 41.14 -30.86
N ASP A 810 14.81 40.61 -30.44
CA ASP A 810 15.76 39.91 -31.34
C ASP A 810 15.56 38.38 -31.42
N ALA A 811 14.56 37.82 -30.73
CA ALA A 811 14.30 36.38 -30.66
C ALA A 811 12.90 35.96 -31.16
N ASN A 812 12.26 36.78 -31.99
CA ASN A 812 11.06 36.41 -32.76
C ASN A 812 11.41 35.76 -34.10
#